data_AF-A0A7W1ZXR5-F1
#
_entry.id   AF-A0A7W1ZXR5-F1
#
_cell.length_a   1.000
_cell.length_b   1.000
_cell.length_c   1.000
_cell.angle_alpha   90.00
_cell.angle_beta   90.00
_cell.angle_gamma   90.00
#
_symmetry.space_group_name_H-M   'P 1'
#
loop_
_entity.id
_entity.type
_entity.pdbx_description
1 polymer ?
#
loop_
_entity_poly.entity_id
_entity_poly.type
_entity_poly.pdbx_seq_one_letter_code
_entity_poly.pdbx_strand_id
1 'polypeptide(L)'
;MKISKTFFKRIVVFSQLTLIALISISAAKAQLSAVDLSFNAVLSKEISGGGNFVTQPDGKIIVFGGFQIVNGVIKNQIARLNPDGSLDNSFDCAACDFPIGVAIVQPDGKIIVAGGSPSLPNTNLYPRVQRLNSDGSIDPTFTSPFATNPFQVTSSAAVVAIQPDGKIFVSIFTYASGIALNSLYRLNSNGTFDNTFTRIDFQPGRTQFESVSKVFILPNGKILVSGNGGGGLSPSGFLRRFNSDGIRDTTFESPVLTGTIGSFGNGNFIRDFEVLPDGSIVIVGNFTKVNGVDRLNIAKLLPASNVDLSFMPANVFSPGQAADAIELLPDGKFIISVGGKLYRLNADGSLDNTFNSPSNLTQISKFVIDASGNILLNGGFLENGATVFKFARLNPDGSVSTSFSVSFGIGGSASILAVQTDGKVIVAGEFSQVGGVPRKNIARLNTDGTLDTSFNPGTGFDFTVEEIIVQADGRILVGGNFTTYNGTPRAAIARLNADGSLDTSFNPIISSNGVVYSITLQADGKIVIGGFFSSVNGQNRNGLARLNADGILDTSFNPIFGSGSIQSIVVQADGKILVGGSFNGVNGFNRVNLVRLNSDGSLDSSFNAGNIASVRQIELNADGKYVVLTTTVVRLNNNGSADATFQSPTFASALVNTILVQPDGSIIVGGNFIVVNNISRSNLARLKSDGTVDTSFFPGANNQVRAIIRQSDGKILVGGDFTRIANVTRLGVARLTVAPFRNITPFDFDGDGRADLTVFRASNGFWYQLLSQNNSFVPFKFGQSGDRIAPADYDGDGRT
;
A
#
# COMPACT_ATOMS: atom_id res chain seq x y z
N MET A 1 59.05 2.13 33.15
CA MET A 1 57.85 1.28 32.97
C MET A 1 57.34 1.46 31.54
N LYS A 2 57.74 0.56 30.62
CA LYS A 2 57.42 0.66 29.18
C LYS A 2 56.02 0.10 28.94
N ILE A 3 55.05 0.97 28.70
CA ILE A 3 53.72 0.57 28.24
C ILE A 3 53.82 0.22 26.76
N SER A 4 53.48 -1.03 26.42
CA SER A 4 53.67 -1.57 25.07
C SER A 4 52.63 -1.01 24.09
N LYS A 5 53.06 -0.76 22.85
CA LYS A 5 52.26 -0.31 21.70
C LYS A 5 51.07 -1.24 21.36
N THR A 6 50.96 -2.40 22.01
CA THR A 6 49.85 -3.35 21.83
C THR A 6 48.58 -2.90 22.57
N PHE A 7 48.68 -2.04 23.59
CA PHE A 7 47.51 -1.58 24.37
C PHE A 7 46.68 -0.53 23.61
N PHE A 8 47.31 0.33 22.79
CA PHE A 8 46.61 1.35 22.00
C PHE A 8 45.89 0.78 20.75
N LYS A 9 46.33 -0.37 20.22
CA LYS A 9 45.65 -1.02 19.08
C LYS A 9 44.34 -1.72 19.45
N ARG A 10 44.08 -2.02 20.73
CA ARG A 10 42.82 -2.64 21.16
C ARG A 10 41.70 -1.63 21.46
N ILE A 11 42.04 -0.37 21.74
CA ILE A 11 41.05 0.70 21.99
C ILE A 11 40.55 1.34 20.68
N VAL A 12 41.32 1.29 19.60
CA VAL A 12 40.92 1.83 18.28
C VAL A 12 40.08 0.84 17.44
N VAL A 13 40.12 -0.47 17.75
CA VAL A 13 39.33 -1.48 17.02
C VAL A 13 37.92 -1.67 17.60
N PHE A 14 37.70 -1.36 18.89
CA PHE A 14 36.36 -1.46 19.51
C PHE A 14 35.46 -0.24 19.26
N SER A 15 36.00 0.94 18.95
CA SER A 15 35.21 2.12 18.57
C SER A 15 34.86 2.19 17.08
N GLN A 16 35.57 1.46 16.22
CA GLN A 16 35.21 1.34 14.80
C GLN A 16 34.16 0.25 14.52
N LEU A 17 34.12 -0.84 15.31
CA LEU A 17 33.08 -1.87 15.14
C LEU A 17 31.69 -1.43 15.61
N THR A 18 31.60 -0.56 16.62
CA THR A 18 30.30 0.02 17.05
C THR A 18 29.82 1.10 16.10
N LEU A 19 30.74 1.87 15.47
CA LEU A 19 30.35 2.86 14.47
C LEU A 19 29.91 2.20 13.14
N ILE A 20 30.50 1.07 12.74
CA ILE A 20 30.08 0.32 11.55
C ILE A 20 28.72 -0.38 11.76
N ALA A 21 28.40 -0.81 12.99
CA ALA A 21 27.07 -1.36 13.32
C ALA A 21 25.97 -0.28 13.39
N LEU A 22 26.29 0.94 13.84
CA LEU A 22 25.36 2.08 13.82
C LEU A 22 25.20 2.68 12.40
N ILE A 23 26.22 2.60 11.54
CA ILE A 23 26.13 2.98 10.13
C ILE A 23 25.35 1.93 9.31
N SER A 24 25.42 0.65 9.66
CA SER A 24 24.65 -0.40 8.94
C SER A 24 23.17 -0.46 9.32
N ILE A 25 22.74 0.14 10.44
CA ILE A 25 21.32 0.33 10.77
C ILE A 25 20.78 1.65 10.18
N SER A 26 21.60 2.70 10.04
CA SER A 26 21.19 3.93 9.34
C SER A 26 21.24 3.81 7.80
N ALA A 27 21.97 2.83 7.25
CA ALA A 27 21.96 2.51 5.82
C ALA A 27 20.63 1.92 5.30
N ALA A 28 19.71 1.53 6.19
CA ALA A 28 18.36 1.14 5.82
C ALA A 28 17.47 2.34 5.41
N LYS A 29 17.98 3.59 5.49
CA LYS A 29 17.16 4.82 5.40
C LYS A 29 17.27 5.61 4.09
N ALA A 30 17.75 5.03 2.99
CA ALA A 30 17.65 5.67 1.68
C ALA A 30 17.36 4.66 0.56
N GLN A 31 16.25 3.93 0.66
CA GLN A 31 15.70 3.29 -0.53
C GLN A 31 15.04 4.40 -1.36
N LEU A 32 15.78 4.96 -2.34
CA LEU A 32 15.33 6.03 -3.25
C LEU A 32 14.19 5.60 -4.19
N SER A 33 13.58 4.43 -3.95
CA SER A 33 12.37 3.99 -4.62
C SER A 33 11.37 3.39 -3.63
N ALA A 34 10.57 4.24 -3.01
CA ALA A 34 9.43 3.80 -2.22
C ALA A 34 8.29 3.35 -3.16
N VAL A 35 7.71 2.18 -2.87
CA VAL A 35 6.46 1.74 -3.48
C VAL A 35 5.37 2.72 -3.05
N ASP A 36 4.65 3.29 -4.00
CA ASP A 36 3.51 4.14 -3.71
C ASP A 36 2.37 3.28 -3.19
N LEU A 37 2.10 3.39 -1.89
CA LEU A 37 1.13 2.53 -1.23
C LEU A 37 -0.32 2.88 -1.58
N SER A 38 -0.57 4.11 -2.06
CA SER A 38 -1.91 4.52 -2.51
C SER A 38 -2.33 3.85 -3.82
N PHE A 39 -1.39 3.26 -4.56
CA PHE A 39 -1.67 2.56 -5.81
C PHE A 39 -1.78 1.04 -5.60
N ASN A 40 -2.85 0.45 -6.15
CA ASN A 40 -3.10 -0.99 -6.12
C ASN A 40 -3.04 -1.54 -4.68
N ALA A 41 -3.79 -0.87 -3.79
CA ALA A 41 -3.78 -1.18 -2.38
C ALA A 41 -4.29 -2.61 -2.15
N VAL A 42 -3.54 -3.40 -1.37
CA VAL A 42 -3.93 -4.75 -1.01
C VAL A 42 -4.62 -4.75 0.35
N LEU A 43 -5.52 -5.71 0.57
CA LEU A 43 -6.20 -5.88 1.86
C LEU A 43 -5.19 -6.04 3.00
N SER A 44 -5.41 -5.26 4.07
CA SER A 44 -4.68 -5.41 5.31
C SER A 44 -5.08 -6.72 5.99
N LYS A 45 -4.10 -7.54 6.35
CA LYS A 45 -4.25 -8.87 6.94
C LYS A 45 -3.47 -8.99 8.23
N GLU A 46 -4.01 -9.79 9.14
CA GLU A 46 -3.26 -10.24 10.30
C GLU A 46 -2.39 -11.44 9.92
N ILE A 47 -1.11 -11.43 10.31
CA ILE A 47 -0.25 -12.62 10.16
C ILE A 47 -0.35 -13.49 11.42
N SER A 48 -0.44 -12.89 12.60
CA SER A 48 -0.56 -13.59 13.88
C SER A 48 -0.95 -12.66 15.02
N GLY A 49 -1.84 -13.11 15.93
CA GLY A 49 -2.02 -12.48 17.24
C GLY A 49 -3.33 -11.73 17.53
N GLY A 50 -4.36 -11.80 16.67
CA GLY A 50 -5.68 -11.21 16.95
C GLY A 50 -5.58 -9.72 17.21
N GLY A 51 -5.13 -8.97 16.20
CA GLY A 51 -4.88 -7.55 16.30
C GLY A 51 -6.13 -6.75 16.62
N ASN A 52 -5.91 -5.74 17.44
CA ASN A 52 -6.90 -4.79 17.89
C ASN A 52 -6.70 -3.47 17.15
N PHE A 53 -7.68 -2.59 17.25
CA PHE A 53 -7.58 -1.28 16.66
C PHE A 53 -8.40 -0.26 17.44
N VAL A 54 -8.10 1.01 17.21
CA VAL A 54 -8.82 2.18 17.72
C VAL A 54 -8.85 3.27 16.65
N THR A 55 -9.92 4.05 16.62
CA THR A 55 -10.09 5.18 15.71
C THR A 55 -9.61 6.48 16.36
N GLN A 56 -8.99 7.34 15.56
CA GLN A 56 -8.63 8.71 15.93
C GLN A 56 -9.75 9.69 15.56
N PRO A 57 -9.81 10.88 16.17
CA PRO A 57 -10.81 11.90 15.85
C PRO A 57 -10.81 12.36 14.37
N ASP A 58 -9.67 12.27 13.68
CA ASP A 58 -9.52 12.58 12.26
C ASP A 58 -9.92 11.42 11.33
N GLY A 59 -10.47 10.33 11.88
CA GLY A 59 -10.88 9.14 11.14
C GLY A 59 -9.74 8.16 10.84
N LYS A 60 -8.49 8.48 11.20
CA LYS A 60 -7.38 7.52 11.07
C LYS A 60 -7.54 6.37 12.05
N ILE A 61 -6.88 5.25 11.74
CA ILE A 61 -7.08 3.99 12.45
C ILE A 61 -5.75 3.48 12.96
N ILE A 62 -5.59 3.35 14.28
CA ILE A 62 -4.43 2.69 14.88
C ILE A 62 -4.73 1.21 14.98
N VAL A 63 -3.93 0.38 14.33
CA VAL A 63 -4.00 -1.08 14.40
C VAL A 63 -2.79 -1.56 15.18
N PHE A 64 -2.99 -2.46 16.14
CA PHE A 64 -1.95 -2.91 17.06
C PHE A 64 -2.16 -4.35 17.52
N GLY A 65 -1.10 -4.96 18.03
CA GLY A 65 -1.12 -6.35 18.48
C GLY A 65 -0.71 -7.31 17.37
N GLY A 66 0.36 -8.05 17.62
CA GLY A 66 0.87 -9.08 16.71
C GLY A 66 1.55 -8.54 15.45
N PHE A 67 1.89 -9.46 14.53
CA PHE A 67 2.48 -9.13 13.24
C PHE A 67 1.38 -8.85 12.23
N GLN A 68 1.43 -7.68 11.60
CA GLN A 68 0.40 -7.18 10.70
C GLN A 68 0.97 -6.98 9.29
N ILE A 69 0.22 -7.37 8.26
CA ILE A 69 0.45 -6.90 6.89
C ILE A 69 -0.56 -5.79 6.65
N VAL A 70 -0.08 -4.56 6.61
CA VAL A 70 -0.91 -3.41 6.31
C VAL A 70 -0.62 -2.95 4.91
N ASN A 71 -1.61 -3.05 4.02
CA ASN A 71 -1.46 -2.70 2.61
C ASN A 71 -0.20 -3.30 1.95
N GLY A 72 0.11 -4.55 2.30
CA GLY A 72 1.24 -5.30 1.75
C GLY A 72 2.58 -5.02 2.42
N VAL A 73 2.62 -4.17 3.45
CA VAL A 73 3.80 -3.84 4.25
C VAL A 73 3.73 -4.59 5.58
N ILE A 74 4.80 -5.29 5.95
CA ILE A 74 4.91 -5.94 7.26
C ILE A 74 5.15 -4.87 8.33
N LYS A 75 4.32 -4.86 9.37
CA LYS A 75 4.43 -4.00 10.55
C LYS A 75 4.46 -4.89 11.81
N ASN A 76 5.43 -4.65 12.69
CA ASN A 76 5.75 -5.60 13.76
C ASN A 76 4.84 -5.50 15.00
N GLN A 77 4.24 -4.34 15.31
CA GLN A 77 3.49 -4.14 16.57
C GLN A 77 2.33 -3.15 16.47
N ILE A 78 2.53 -2.06 15.72
CA ILE A 78 1.54 -0.98 15.56
C ILE A 78 1.68 -0.38 14.17
N ALA A 79 0.56 0.02 13.59
CA ALA A 79 0.46 0.73 12.34
C ALA A 79 -0.67 1.75 12.42
N ARG A 80 -0.59 2.79 11.60
CA ARG A 80 -1.71 3.70 11.38
C ARG A 80 -2.22 3.56 9.95
N LEU A 81 -3.53 3.54 9.79
CA LEU A 81 -4.21 3.61 8.51
C LEU A 81 -4.87 4.97 8.35
N ASN A 82 -4.95 5.43 7.11
CA ASN A 82 -5.87 6.49 6.71
C ASN A 82 -7.33 5.99 6.78
N PRO A 83 -8.32 6.89 6.72
CA PRO A 83 -9.75 6.52 6.78
C PRO A 83 -10.22 5.55 5.68
N ASP A 84 -9.49 5.46 4.57
CA ASP A 84 -9.73 4.50 3.47
C ASP A 84 -9.10 3.11 3.69
N GLY A 85 -8.39 2.94 4.81
CA GLY A 85 -7.67 1.72 5.19
C GLY A 85 -6.25 1.60 4.60
N SER A 86 -5.81 2.56 3.79
CA SER A 86 -4.43 2.61 3.29
C SER A 86 -3.44 2.91 4.41
N LEU A 87 -2.21 2.38 4.33
CA LEU A 87 -1.16 2.64 5.33
C LEU A 87 -0.80 4.14 5.36
N ASP A 88 -0.83 4.74 6.55
CA ASP A 88 -0.29 6.08 6.79
C ASP A 88 1.22 5.99 7.09
N ASN A 89 2.03 6.34 6.10
CA ASN A 89 3.49 6.32 6.20
C ASN A 89 4.07 7.46 7.05
N SER A 90 3.26 8.47 7.42
CA SER A 90 3.71 9.51 8.36
C SER A 90 3.79 9.02 9.81
N PHE A 91 3.28 7.81 10.07
CA PHE A 91 3.32 7.18 11.38
C PHE A 91 4.37 6.08 11.42
N ASP A 92 5.38 6.25 12.27
CA ASP A 92 6.39 5.23 12.50
C ASP A 92 6.81 5.19 13.97
N CYS A 93 6.57 4.05 14.63
CA CYS A 93 7.04 3.81 15.99
C CYS A 93 8.22 2.84 15.99
N ALA A 94 9.37 3.28 15.49
CA ALA A 94 10.60 2.48 15.49
C ALA A 94 11.07 2.11 16.92
N ALA A 95 10.68 2.89 17.93
CA ALA A 95 11.03 2.68 19.34
C ALA A 95 10.01 1.81 20.12
N CYS A 96 8.92 1.35 19.48
CA CYS A 96 7.97 0.42 20.07
C CYS A 96 8.55 -1.01 20.04
N ASP A 97 9.50 -1.29 20.93
CA ASP A 97 10.28 -2.53 20.99
C ASP A 97 9.66 -3.65 21.87
N PHE A 98 8.40 -3.48 22.27
CA PHE A 98 7.68 -4.44 23.10
C PHE A 98 6.31 -4.81 22.49
N PRO A 99 5.79 -6.00 22.79
CA PRO A 99 4.43 -6.40 22.45
C PRO A 99 3.37 -5.39 22.94
N ILE A 100 2.71 -4.70 22.01
CA ILE A 100 1.62 -3.77 22.32
C ILE A 100 0.32 -4.57 22.41
N GLY A 101 -0.25 -4.65 23.61
CA GLY A 101 -1.52 -5.30 23.87
C GLY A 101 -2.72 -4.37 23.81
N VAL A 102 -2.51 -3.06 24.05
CA VAL A 102 -3.55 -2.04 24.02
C VAL A 102 -3.00 -0.71 23.50
N ALA A 103 -3.80 0.01 22.72
CA ALA A 103 -3.58 1.41 22.38
C ALA A 103 -4.87 2.20 22.57
N ILE A 104 -4.78 3.45 23.06
CA ILE A 104 -5.90 4.37 23.21
C ILE A 104 -5.51 5.75 22.73
N VAL A 105 -6.41 6.40 22.01
CA VAL A 105 -6.25 7.75 21.49
C VAL A 105 -6.74 8.76 22.52
N GLN A 106 -5.91 9.75 22.83
CA GLN A 106 -6.27 10.88 23.67
C GLN A 106 -7.00 11.96 22.86
N PRO A 107 -7.79 12.83 23.50
CA PRO A 107 -8.47 13.94 22.82
C PRO A 107 -7.53 14.88 22.05
N ASP A 108 -6.26 14.99 22.46
CA ASP A 108 -5.22 15.78 21.80
C ASP A 108 -4.55 15.06 20.61
N GLY A 109 -5.03 13.87 20.25
CA GLY A 109 -4.51 13.05 19.15
C GLY A 109 -3.27 12.22 19.49
N LYS A 110 -2.72 12.32 20.71
CA LYS A 110 -1.64 11.45 21.20
C LYS A 110 -2.17 10.06 21.50
N ILE A 111 -1.28 9.08 21.56
CA ILE A 111 -1.65 7.67 21.69
C ILE A 111 -0.96 7.08 22.92
N ILE A 112 -1.73 6.56 23.86
CA ILE A 112 -1.20 5.74 24.96
C ILE A 112 -1.13 4.30 24.49
N VAL A 113 0.05 3.70 24.54
CA VAL A 113 0.27 2.28 24.25
C VAL A 113 0.73 1.56 25.51
N ALA A 114 0.23 0.34 25.72
CA ALA A 114 0.64 -0.48 26.85
C ALA A 114 0.73 -1.97 26.49
N GLY A 115 1.56 -2.68 27.25
CA GLY A 115 1.80 -4.11 27.05
C GLY A 115 2.82 -4.70 28.03
N GLY A 116 3.45 -5.80 27.63
CA GLY A 116 4.49 -6.48 28.42
C GLY A 116 5.80 -6.54 27.65
N SER A 117 6.89 -6.06 28.25
CA SER A 117 8.25 -6.21 27.69
C SER A 117 8.94 -7.42 28.31
N PRO A 118 9.63 -8.27 27.53
CA PRO A 118 10.60 -9.20 28.10
C PRO A 118 11.70 -8.39 28.80
N SER A 119 12.16 -8.86 29.97
CA SER A 119 13.35 -8.31 30.59
C SER A 119 14.61 -8.95 29.99
N LEU A 120 15.63 -8.14 29.75
CA LEU A 120 16.97 -8.63 29.40
C LEU A 120 17.82 -8.45 30.67
N PRO A 121 18.39 -9.51 31.30
CA PRO A 121 18.57 -10.90 30.84
C PRO A 121 17.65 -11.94 31.54
N ASN A 122 16.50 -11.54 32.10
CA ASN A 122 15.58 -12.38 32.86
C ASN A 122 14.26 -12.63 32.08
N THR A 123 13.79 -13.86 31.99
CA THR A 123 12.59 -14.24 31.19
C THR A 123 11.25 -13.69 31.72
N ASN A 124 11.25 -12.83 32.74
CA ASN A 124 10.03 -12.25 33.31
C ASN A 124 9.56 -11.06 32.45
N LEU A 125 8.25 -11.01 32.14
CA LEU A 125 7.62 -9.83 31.54
C LEU A 125 7.49 -8.72 32.59
N TYR A 126 7.52 -7.46 32.17
CA TYR A 126 7.14 -6.32 33.02
C TYR A 126 6.29 -5.31 32.23
N PRO A 127 5.41 -4.57 32.93
CA PRO A 127 4.48 -3.65 32.29
C PRO A 127 5.23 -2.53 31.59
N ARG A 128 4.78 -2.19 30.39
CA ARG A 128 5.18 -0.99 29.66
C ARG A 128 3.95 -0.15 29.44
N VAL A 129 4.06 1.15 29.71
CA VAL A 129 3.09 2.16 29.29
C VAL A 129 3.90 3.32 28.72
N GLN A 130 3.59 3.72 27.50
CA GLN A 130 4.23 4.83 26.80
C GLN A 130 3.18 5.73 26.17
N ARG A 131 3.50 7.00 25.99
CA ARG A 131 2.73 7.92 25.15
C ARG A 131 3.50 8.20 23.87
N LEU A 132 2.79 8.13 22.75
CA LEU A 132 3.28 8.48 21.43
C LEU A 132 2.65 9.79 20.99
N ASN A 133 3.42 10.61 20.29
CA ASN A 133 2.91 11.72 19.50
C ASN A 133 2.10 11.19 18.31
N SER A 134 1.40 12.10 17.62
CA SER A 134 0.60 11.75 16.45
C SER A 134 1.42 11.19 15.28
N ASP A 135 2.75 11.36 15.23
CA ASP A 135 3.63 10.76 14.22
C ASP A 135 4.21 9.39 14.65
N GLY A 136 3.85 8.90 15.84
CA GLY A 136 4.37 7.65 16.39
C GLY A 136 5.69 7.79 17.15
N SER A 137 6.30 8.98 17.18
CA SER A 137 7.46 9.23 18.04
C SER A 137 7.08 9.21 19.52
N ILE A 138 7.99 8.79 20.39
CA ILE A 138 7.75 8.79 21.85
C ILE A 138 7.59 10.23 22.33
N ASP A 139 6.54 10.50 23.11
CA ASP A 139 6.36 11.80 23.78
C ASP A 139 7.27 11.88 25.01
N PRO A 140 8.32 12.72 25.00
CA PRO A 140 9.28 12.82 26.10
C PRO A 140 8.69 13.44 27.37
N THR A 141 7.51 14.07 27.29
CA THR A 141 6.85 14.70 28.44
C THR A 141 6.04 13.72 29.29
N PHE A 142 5.93 12.46 28.85
CA PHE A 142 5.22 11.41 29.56
C PHE A 142 6.19 10.52 30.35
N THR A 143 6.05 10.51 31.67
CA THR A 143 6.89 9.69 32.55
C THR A 143 6.07 8.54 33.12
N SER A 144 6.34 7.33 32.68
CA SER A 144 5.67 6.12 33.17
C SER A 144 6.37 5.55 34.41
N PRO A 145 5.66 5.31 35.53
CA PRO A 145 6.22 4.64 36.70
C PRO A 145 6.54 3.16 36.43
N PHE A 146 6.09 2.63 35.29
CA PHE A 146 6.32 1.26 34.85
C PHE A 146 7.54 1.14 33.90
N ALA A 147 8.36 2.18 33.77
CA ALA A 147 9.56 2.15 32.94
C ALA A 147 10.64 1.16 33.42
N THR A 148 10.66 0.85 34.72
CA THR A 148 11.44 -0.23 35.34
C THR A 148 10.47 -1.26 35.88
N ASN A 149 10.82 -2.56 35.98
CA ASN A 149 9.93 -3.56 36.60
C ASN A 149 9.79 -3.24 38.10
N PRO A 150 8.78 -2.48 38.54
CA PRO A 150 8.74 -2.00 39.93
C PRO A 150 8.26 -3.11 40.87
N PHE A 151 7.65 -4.15 40.31
CA PHE A 151 7.05 -5.26 41.04
C PHE A 151 8.03 -6.42 41.24
N GLN A 152 9.14 -6.45 40.49
CA GLN A 152 10.16 -7.51 40.55
C GLN A 152 9.60 -8.93 40.29
N VAL A 153 8.44 -9.01 39.64
CA VAL A 153 7.73 -10.25 39.28
C VAL A 153 7.24 -10.16 37.84
N THR A 154 6.77 -11.28 37.28
CA THR A 154 6.16 -11.30 35.95
C THR A 154 4.91 -10.42 35.98
N SER A 155 4.87 -9.42 35.11
CA SER A 155 3.81 -8.44 35.09
C SER A 155 3.59 -7.86 33.70
N SER A 156 2.39 -7.37 33.42
CA SER A 156 2.05 -6.74 32.14
C SER A 156 1.00 -5.67 32.33
N ALA A 157 1.01 -4.65 31.48
CA ALA A 157 -0.01 -3.62 31.47
C ALA A 157 -1.06 -3.94 30.42
N ALA A 158 -2.33 -3.80 30.78
CA ALA A 158 -3.48 -3.95 29.91
C ALA A 158 -4.54 -2.91 30.31
N VAL A 159 -5.64 -2.83 29.55
CA VAL A 159 -6.84 -2.02 29.83
C VAL A 159 -6.50 -0.58 30.23
N VAL A 160 -6.51 0.30 29.24
CA VAL A 160 -6.38 1.73 29.47
C VAL A 160 -7.78 2.35 29.39
N ALA A 161 -8.06 3.38 30.18
CA ALA A 161 -9.25 4.23 29.99
C ALA A 161 -8.84 5.66 30.33
N ILE A 162 -9.45 6.64 29.69
CA ILE A 162 -9.02 8.04 29.83
C ILE A 162 -10.19 8.87 30.31
N GLN A 163 -9.97 9.61 31.39
CA GLN A 163 -10.95 10.57 31.90
C GLN A 163 -10.96 11.83 31.02
N PRO A 164 -12.07 12.60 30.98
CA PRO A 164 -12.13 13.86 30.25
C PRO A 164 -11.03 14.88 30.64
N ASP A 165 -10.52 14.82 31.87
CA ASP A 165 -9.42 15.66 32.38
C ASP A 165 -8.01 15.15 31.99
N GLY A 166 -7.93 14.07 31.22
CA GLY A 166 -6.68 13.48 30.73
C GLY A 166 -6.00 12.50 31.70
N LYS A 167 -6.58 12.19 32.87
CA LYS A 167 -6.09 11.12 33.74
C LYS A 167 -6.30 9.74 33.10
N ILE A 168 -5.38 8.83 33.38
CA ILE A 168 -5.25 7.55 32.66
C ILE A 168 -5.38 6.40 33.64
N PHE A 169 -6.34 5.52 33.42
CA PHE A 169 -6.44 4.25 34.12
C PHE A 169 -5.56 3.21 33.44
N VAL A 170 -4.87 2.38 34.22
CA VAL A 170 -4.04 1.28 33.72
C VAL A 170 -4.27 0.06 34.60
N SER A 171 -4.66 -1.06 33.99
CA SER A 171 -4.68 -2.35 34.68
C SER A 171 -3.30 -2.99 34.64
N ILE A 172 -2.81 -3.41 35.80
CA ILE A 172 -1.57 -4.17 35.92
C ILE A 172 -1.92 -5.58 36.35
N PHE A 173 -1.53 -6.55 35.52
CA PHE A 173 -1.49 -7.94 35.89
C PHE A 173 -0.14 -8.25 36.51
N THR A 174 -0.12 -8.88 37.68
CA THR A 174 1.10 -9.41 38.31
C THR A 174 0.93 -10.89 38.63
N TYR A 175 1.95 -11.68 38.35
CA TYR A 175 2.00 -13.11 38.65
C TYR A 175 3.26 -13.45 39.44
N ALA A 176 3.06 -13.93 40.67
CA ALA A 176 4.15 -14.27 41.59
C ALA A 176 3.77 -15.51 42.41
N SER A 177 4.65 -16.52 42.44
CA SER A 177 4.49 -17.71 43.29
C SER A 177 3.12 -18.40 43.19
N GLY A 178 2.54 -18.47 41.98
CA GLY A 178 1.23 -19.08 41.73
C GLY A 178 0.02 -18.17 42.02
N ILE A 179 0.26 -16.93 42.44
CA ILE A 179 -0.78 -15.93 42.72
C ILE A 179 -0.85 -14.95 41.56
N ALA A 180 -2.03 -14.82 40.98
CA ALA A 180 -2.36 -13.82 39.97
C ALA A 180 -3.17 -12.69 40.60
N LEU A 181 -2.76 -11.45 40.37
CA LEU A 181 -3.48 -10.23 40.79
C LEU A 181 -3.72 -9.34 39.58
N ASN A 182 -4.91 -8.77 39.50
CA ASN A 182 -5.16 -7.60 38.68
C ASN A 182 -5.42 -6.40 39.58
N SER A 183 -4.79 -5.28 39.27
CA SER A 183 -4.97 -4.03 39.99
C SER A 183 -5.19 -2.89 39.00
N LEU A 184 -6.18 -2.04 39.26
CA LEU A 184 -6.40 -0.81 38.50
C LEU A 184 -5.73 0.37 39.19
N TYR A 185 -4.79 0.98 38.48
CA TYR A 185 -4.11 2.21 38.88
C TYR A 185 -4.68 3.40 38.11
N ARG A 186 -4.56 4.59 38.70
CA ARG A 186 -4.77 5.86 38.00
C ARG A 186 -3.47 6.65 37.92
N LEU A 187 -3.18 7.16 36.74
CA LEU A 187 -2.07 8.05 36.44
C LEU A 187 -2.60 9.44 36.11
N ASN A 188 -1.80 10.45 36.40
CA ASN A 188 -2.00 11.81 35.90
C ASN A 188 -1.76 11.85 34.38
N SER A 189 -2.16 12.94 33.74
CA SER A 189 -1.98 13.14 32.28
C SER A 189 -0.52 13.17 31.81
N ASN A 190 0.43 13.38 32.73
CA ASN A 190 1.88 13.29 32.48
C ASN A 190 2.46 11.89 32.76
N GLY A 191 1.64 10.92 33.15
CA GLY A 191 2.02 9.53 33.38
C GLY A 191 2.39 9.17 34.83
N THR A 192 2.56 10.13 35.74
CA THR A 192 2.90 9.83 37.15
C THR A 192 1.69 9.26 37.91
N PHE A 193 1.91 8.54 39.01
CA PHE A 193 0.80 8.05 39.85
C PHE A 193 -0.09 9.19 40.36
N ASP A 194 -1.41 9.00 40.30
CA ASP A 194 -2.38 9.88 40.96
C ASP A 194 -2.60 9.42 42.40
N ASN A 195 -1.97 10.11 43.36
CA ASN A 195 -2.06 9.80 44.78
C ASN A 195 -3.46 10.09 45.40
N THR A 196 -4.37 10.71 44.67
CA THR A 196 -5.78 10.91 45.10
C THR A 196 -6.66 9.70 44.79
N PHE A 197 -6.12 8.70 44.09
CA PHE A 197 -6.84 7.49 43.72
C PHE A 197 -6.40 6.30 44.57
N THR A 198 -7.36 5.68 45.23
CA THR A 198 -7.16 4.40 45.90
C THR A 198 -7.14 3.31 44.83
N ARG A 199 -5.99 2.63 44.68
CA ARG A 199 -5.85 1.48 43.78
C ARG A 199 -6.95 0.46 44.04
N ILE A 200 -7.55 -0.06 42.96
CA ILE A 200 -8.56 -1.13 43.06
C ILE A 200 -7.86 -2.46 42.84
N ASP A 201 -7.94 -3.37 43.81
CA ASP A 201 -7.41 -4.73 43.71
C ASP A 201 -8.53 -5.73 43.46
N PHE A 202 -8.39 -6.51 42.39
CA PHE A 202 -9.35 -7.54 41.99
C PHE A 202 -8.85 -8.91 42.46
N GLN A 203 -9.05 -9.19 43.76
CA GLN A 203 -8.78 -10.51 44.35
C GLN A 203 -9.64 -10.73 45.62
N PRO A 204 -10.69 -11.57 45.58
CA PRO A 204 -11.44 -11.93 46.77
C PRO A 204 -10.76 -13.13 47.46
N GLY A 205 -9.57 -12.91 48.04
CA GLY A 205 -8.86 -13.92 48.84
C GLY A 205 -7.95 -14.88 48.05
N ARG A 206 -7.16 -15.68 48.80
CA ARG A 206 -5.98 -16.43 48.31
C ARG A 206 -6.27 -17.53 47.26
N THR A 207 -7.52 -17.78 46.85
CA THR A 207 -7.90 -18.91 45.98
C THR A 207 -8.65 -18.55 44.70
N GLN A 208 -8.99 -17.27 44.45
CA GLN A 208 -9.73 -16.84 43.26
C GLN A 208 -9.06 -15.63 42.60
N PHE A 209 -8.86 -15.70 41.28
CA PHE A 209 -8.35 -14.61 40.45
C PHE A 209 -9.52 -13.88 39.77
N GLU A 210 -9.54 -12.55 39.77
CA GLU A 210 -10.50 -11.77 38.99
C GLU A 210 -9.78 -11.06 37.83
N SER A 211 -10.27 -11.23 36.60
CA SER A 211 -9.85 -10.47 35.43
C SER A 211 -10.78 -9.30 35.19
N VAL A 212 -10.23 -8.16 34.77
CA VAL A 212 -11.00 -7.00 34.33
C VAL A 212 -11.18 -7.07 32.82
N SER A 213 -12.40 -6.86 32.34
CA SER A 213 -12.74 -6.91 30.91
C SER A 213 -12.91 -5.50 30.31
N LYS A 214 -13.65 -4.61 30.97
CA LYS A 214 -13.84 -3.21 30.53
C LYS A 214 -13.94 -2.27 31.71
N VAL A 215 -13.40 -1.06 31.54
CA VAL A 215 -13.53 0.07 32.48
C VAL A 215 -14.22 1.20 31.73
N PHE A 216 -15.30 1.73 32.29
CA PHE A 216 -16.05 2.84 31.73
C PHE A 216 -16.15 3.97 32.76
N ILE A 217 -15.90 5.20 32.31
CA ILE A 217 -15.98 6.40 33.16
C ILE A 217 -17.32 7.07 32.91
N LEU A 218 -18.17 7.10 33.93
CA LEU A 218 -19.48 7.74 33.87
C LEU A 218 -19.33 9.27 33.83
N PRO A 219 -20.29 10.01 33.24
CA PRO A 219 -20.24 11.48 33.18
C PRO A 219 -20.11 12.16 34.56
N ASN A 220 -20.59 11.52 35.61
CA ASN A 220 -20.48 11.99 37.00
C ASN A 220 -19.14 11.63 37.68
N GLY A 221 -18.17 11.07 36.94
CA GLY A 221 -16.85 10.69 37.43
C GLY A 221 -16.77 9.35 38.16
N LYS A 222 -17.90 8.65 38.36
CA LYS A 222 -17.89 7.26 38.87
C LYS A 222 -17.34 6.29 37.82
N ILE A 223 -16.82 5.17 38.29
CA ILE A 223 -16.10 4.19 37.47
C ILE A 223 -16.89 2.88 37.49
N LEU A 224 -17.26 2.39 36.31
CA LEU A 224 -17.90 1.09 36.14
C LEU A 224 -16.88 0.09 35.61
N VAL A 225 -16.77 -1.06 36.26
CA VAL A 225 -15.80 -2.10 35.91
C VAL A 225 -16.52 -3.42 35.74
N SER A 226 -16.37 -4.03 34.56
CA SER A 226 -16.77 -5.41 34.32
C SER A 226 -15.57 -6.35 34.38
N GLY A 227 -15.81 -7.59 34.73
CA GLY A 227 -14.76 -8.60 34.80
C GLY A 227 -15.28 -9.98 35.09
N ASN A 228 -14.36 -10.94 35.18
CA ASN A 228 -14.66 -12.35 35.39
C ASN A 228 -13.84 -12.91 36.54
N GLY A 229 -14.48 -13.57 37.50
CA GLY A 229 -13.80 -14.27 38.62
C GLY A 229 -13.58 -15.75 38.32
N GLY A 230 -12.39 -16.28 38.65
CA GLY A 230 -11.96 -17.65 38.39
C GLY A 230 -11.07 -18.24 39.49
N GLY A 231 -11.64 -19.22 40.20
CA GLY A 231 -11.00 -20.18 41.11
C GLY A 231 -12.05 -21.13 41.68
N GLY A 232 -12.20 -22.33 41.11
CA GLY A 232 -13.24 -23.33 41.45
C GLY A 232 -14.10 -23.80 40.26
N LEU A 233 -15.12 -24.64 40.51
CA LEU A 233 -15.97 -25.31 39.49
C LEU A 233 -17.02 -24.40 38.80
N SER A 234 -17.17 -23.12 39.16
CA SER A 234 -18.17 -22.21 38.56
C SER A 234 -17.72 -20.73 38.58
N PRO A 235 -16.92 -20.27 37.59
CA PRO A 235 -16.52 -18.87 37.49
C PRO A 235 -17.71 -17.94 37.21
N SER A 236 -17.71 -16.73 37.80
CA SER A 236 -18.82 -15.76 37.71
C SER A 236 -18.32 -14.37 37.33
N GLY A 237 -18.99 -13.75 36.37
CA GLY A 237 -18.80 -12.37 35.94
C GLY A 237 -19.32 -11.37 36.96
N PHE A 238 -18.73 -10.19 36.99
CA PHE A 238 -19.19 -9.08 37.82
C PHE A 238 -19.29 -7.78 37.03
N LEU A 239 -20.17 -6.91 37.52
CA LEU A 239 -20.22 -5.49 37.17
C LEU A 239 -20.20 -4.72 38.49
N ARG A 240 -19.18 -3.89 38.72
CA ARG A 240 -19.00 -3.15 39.97
C ARG A 240 -18.82 -1.67 39.69
N ARG A 241 -19.38 -0.83 40.55
CA ARG A 241 -19.21 0.62 40.51
C ARG A 241 -18.30 1.09 41.63
N PHE A 242 -17.45 2.04 41.32
CA PHE A 242 -16.53 2.70 42.23
C PHE A 242 -16.71 4.22 42.12
N ASN A 243 -16.41 4.93 43.19
CA ASN A 243 -16.38 6.38 43.19
C ASN A 243 -15.13 6.89 42.44
N SER A 244 -15.08 8.20 42.19
CA SER A 244 -13.94 8.83 41.51
C SER A 244 -12.62 8.74 42.27
N ASP A 245 -12.64 8.37 43.55
CA ASP A 245 -11.46 8.14 44.40
C ASP A 245 -11.01 6.65 44.41
N GLY A 246 -11.71 5.76 43.70
CA GLY A 246 -11.41 4.34 43.65
C GLY A 246 -12.05 3.50 44.76
N ILE A 247 -12.78 4.13 45.70
CA ILE A 247 -13.50 3.41 46.76
C ILE A 247 -14.78 2.80 46.18
N ARG A 248 -15.13 1.57 46.61
CA ARG A 248 -16.32 0.85 46.13
C ARG A 248 -17.60 1.65 46.43
N ASP A 249 -18.43 1.82 45.40
CA ASP A 249 -19.75 2.43 45.55
C ASP A 249 -20.76 1.38 46.01
N THR A 250 -21.09 1.39 47.29
CA THR A 250 -22.02 0.42 47.90
C THR A 250 -23.48 0.65 47.53
N THR A 251 -23.80 1.76 46.85
CA THR A 251 -25.16 2.04 46.34
C THR A 251 -25.47 1.32 45.03
N PHE A 252 -24.47 0.66 44.43
CA PHE A 252 -24.63 -0.13 43.22
C PHE A 252 -24.51 -1.61 43.54
N GLU A 253 -25.61 -2.35 43.34
CA GLU A 253 -25.61 -3.79 43.48
C GLU A 253 -25.13 -4.47 42.18
N SER A 254 -24.16 -5.37 42.29
CA SER A 254 -23.71 -6.15 41.13
C SER A 254 -24.82 -7.08 40.65
N PRO A 255 -25.10 -7.15 39.34
CA PRO A 255 -26.13 -8.05 38.82
C PRO A 255 -25.73 -9.51 39.04
N VAL A 256 -26.71 -10.35 39.33
CA VAL A 256 -26.55 -11.80 39.52
C VAL A 256 -26.80 -12.50 38.19
N LEU A 257 -25.77 -13.15 37.66
CA LEU A 257 -25.82 -13.89 36.40
C LEU A 257 -26.00 -15.38 36.68
N THR A 258 -26.97 -16.02 36.01
CA THR A 258 -27.19 -17.47 36.13
C THR A 258 -27.49 -18.13 34.79
N GLY A 259 -27.28 -19.44 34.76
CA GLY A 259 -27.61 -20.34 33.65
C GLY A 259 -26.54 -20.41 32.57
N THR A 260 -26.12 -21.65 32.27
CA THR A 260 -24.97 -21.96 31.41
C THR A 260 -25.38 -22.23 29.97
N ILE A 261 -24.56 -21.75 29.02
CA ILE A 261 -24.74 -21.99 27.59
C ILE A 261 -23.58 -22.83 27.03
N GLY A 262 -23.84 -24.12 26.78
CA GLY A 262 -22.98 -24.98 25.94
C GLY A 262 -21.52 -25.16 26.38
N SER A 263 -20.64 -25.45 25.42
CA SER A 263 -19.26 -25.95 25.61
C SER A 263 -18.20 -24.90 26.00
N PHE A 264 -18.56 -23.63 26.18
CA PHE A 264 -17.63 -22.50 26.34
C PHE A 264 -17.24 -22.21 27.81
N GLY A 265 -17.08 -23.26 28.60
CA GLY A 265 -16.71 -23.20 30.02
C GLY A 265 -17.92 -23.08 30.95
N ASN A 266 -17.81 -23.64 32.16
CA ASN A 266 -18.88 -23.74 33.15
C ASN A 266 -19.20 -22.41 33.90
N GLY A 267 -19.11 -21.25 33.24
CA GLY A 267 -19.22 -19.94 33.91
C GLY A 267 -20.16 -18.94 33.23
N ASN A 268 -20.76 -18.05 34.03
CA ASN A 268 -21.56 -16.93 33.55
C ASN A 268 -20.68 -15.69 33.48
N PHE A 269 -20.61 -14.98 32.35
CA PHE A 269 -19.63 -13.91 32.13
C PHE A 269 -20.27 -12.67 31.51
N ILE A 270 -19.74 -11.49 31.85
CA ILE A 270 -19.97 -10.25 31.11
C ILE A 270 -18.75 -10.07 30.20
N ARG A 271 -18.97 -10.10 28.88
CA ARG A 271 -17.90 -9.91 27.89
C ARG A 271 -17.70 -8.44 27.58
N ASP A 272 -18.79 -7.70 27.47
CA ASP A 272 -18.80 -6.27 27.16
C ASP A 272 -20.07 -5.61 27.70
N PHE A 273 -20.07 -4.27 27.78
CA PHE A 273 -21.25 -3.49 28.14
C PHE A 273 -21.20 -2.08 27.57
N GLU A 274 -22.36 -1.47 27.38
CA GLU A 274 -22.51 -0.05 27.02
C GLU A 274 -23.37 0.70 28.03
N VAL A 275 -23.04 1.97 28.25
CA VAL A 275 -23.82 2.87 29.13
C VAL A 275 -24.59 3.85 28.28
N LEU A 276 -25.90 3.89 28.45
CA LEU A 276 -26.81 4.76 27.73
C LEU A 276 -26.84 6.18 28.34
N PRO A 277 -27.26 7.21 27.58
CA PRO A 277 -27.35 8.59 28.08
C PRO A 277 -28.22 8.77 29.34
N ASP A 278 -29.21 7.89 29.54
CA ASP A 278 -30.09 7.86 30.71
C ASP A 278 -29.44 7.17 31.95
N GLY A 279 -28.20 6.69 31.80
CA GLY A 279 -27.45 5.97 32.83
C GLY A 279 -27.79 4.48 32.96
N SER A 280 -28.70 3.95 32.12
CA SER A 280 -28.94 2.51 32.03
C SER A 280 -27.76 1.81 31.34
N ILE A 281 -27.60 0.51 31.58
CA ILE A 281 -26.43 -0.27 31.18
C ILE A 281 -26.90 -1.48 30.39
N VAL A 282 -26.43 -1.65 29.16
CA VAL A 282 -26.67 -2.86 28.38
C VAL A 282 -25.46 -3.77 28.52
N ILE A 283 -25.65 -4.97 29.07
CA ILE A 283 -24.59 -5.97 29.24
C ILE A 283 -24.74 -7.08 28.21
N VAL A 284 -23.62 -7.57 27.68
CA VAL A 284 -23.56 -8.76 26.83
C VAL A 284 -22.58 -9.79 27.37
N GLY A 285 -22.83 -11.07 27.11
CA GLY A 285 -21.92 -12.12 27.54
C GLY A 285 -22.47 -13.54 27.40
N ASN A 286 -22.12 -14.38 28.37
CA ASN A 286 -22.60 -15.76 28.49
C ASN A 286 -23.45 -15.88 29.76
N PHE A 287 -24.77 -15.88 29.60
CA PHE A 287 -25.74 -16.06 30.68
C PHE A 287 -27.12 -16.32 30.06
N THR A 288 -27.99 -17.04 30.76
CA THR A 288 -29.41 -17.19 30.34
C THR A 288 -30.38 -16.41 31.21
N LYS A 289 -29.94 -15.94 32.38
CA LYS A 289 -30.71 -15.07 33.26
C LYS A 289 -29.86 -14.00 33.92
N VAL A 290 -30.49 -12.85 34.19
CA VAL A 290 -29.92 -11.75 34.97
C VAL A 290 -30.90 -11.37 36.06
N ASN A 291 -30.46 -11.35 37.32
CA ASN A 291 -31.30 -11.13 38.51
C ASN A 291 -32.56 -12.03 38.53
N GLY A 292 -32.41 -13.28 38.07
CA GLY A 292 -33.51 -14.25 37.99
C GLY A 292 -34.45 -14.09 36.79
N VAL A 293 -34.32 -13.03 35.99
CA VAL A 293 -35.12 -12.77 34.79
C VAL A 293 -34.45 -13.41 33.57
N ASP A 294 -35.22 -14.14 32.77
CA ASP A 294 -34.73 -14.77 31.53
C ASP A 294 -34.25 -13.73 30.53
N ARG A 295 -32.95 -13.78 30.22
CA ARG A 295 -32.21 -12.87 29.35
C ARG A 295 -31.05 -13.65 28.74
N LEU A 296 -31.21 -14.08 27.49
CA LEU A 296 -30.18 -14.85 26.79
C LEU A 296 -29.11 -13.91 26.23
N ASN A 297 -27.89 -13.99 26.77
CA ASN A 297 -26.68 -13.27 26.34
C ASN A 297 -26.70 -11.74 26.39
N ILE A 298 -27.86 -11.09 26.50
CA ILE A 298 -27.98 -9.63 26.57
C ILE A 298 -29.07 -9.23 27.57
N ALA A 299 -28.81 -8.20 28.35
CA ALA A 299 -29.79 -7.57 29.22
C ALA A 299 -29.53 -6.06 29.32
N LYS A 300 -30.62 -5.28 29.40
CA LYS A 300 -30.55 -3.88 29.81
C LYS A 300 -30.87 -3.78 31.31
N LEU A 301 -30.02 -3.06 32.02
CA LEU A 301 -30.11 -2.79 33.45
C LEU A 301 -30.41 -1.30 33.66
N LEU A 302 -31.36 -0.98 34.52
CA LEU A 302 -31.60 0.38 34.99
C LEU A 302 -30.38 0.87 35.81
N PRO A 303 -30.22 2.18 36.06
CA PRO A 303 -29.07 2.73 36.82
C PRO A 303 -28.84 2.11 38.21
N ALA A 304 -29.90 1.50 38.78
CA ALA A 304 -29.89 0.77 40.04
C ALA A 304 -29.68 -0.76 39.89
N SER A 305 -29.27 -1.23 38.71
CA SER A 305 -28.99 -2.65 38.40
C SER A 305 -30.21 -3.57 38.24
N ASN A 306 -31.44 -3.06 38.37
CA ASN A 306 -32.66 -3.81 38.06
C ASN A 306 -32.76 -4.11 36.56
N VAL A 307 -33.22 -5.30 36.18
CA VAL A 307 -33.43 -5.64 34.75
C VAL A 307 -34.58 -4.79 34.19
N ASP A 308 -34.33 -4.12 33.08
CA ASP A 308 -35.35 -3.42 32.31
C ASP A 308 -36.21 -4.44 31.57
N LEU A 309 -37.47 -4.55 31.98
CA LEU A 309 -38.42 -5.51 31.40
C LEU A 309 -38.93 -5.08 30.02
N SER A 310 -38.81 -3.80 29.66
CA SER A 310 -39.21 -3.28 28.35
C SER A 310 -38.23 -3.64 27.24
N PHE A 311 -36.98 -3.95 27.59
CA PHE A 311 -35.96 -4.42 26.66
C PHE A 311 -36.12 -5.92 26.38
N MET A 312 -36.58 -6.27 25.19
CA MET A 312 -37.01 -7.63 24.81
C MET A 312 -36.22 -8.18 23.61
N PRO A 313 -35.04 -8.79 23.84
CA PRO A 313 -34.19 -9.40 22.81
C PRO A 313 -34.62 -10.83 22.42
N ALA A 314 -35.86 -11.24 22.76
CA ALA A 314 -36.30 -12.62 22.61
C ALA A 314 -36.21 -13.07 21.13
N ASN A 315 -35.64 -14.27 20.90
CA ASN A 315 -35.46 -14.93 19.59
C ASN A 315 -34.37 -14.36 18.67
N VAL A 316 -33.54 -13.41 19.12
CA VAL A 316 -32.45 -12.92 18.27
C VAL A 316 -31.26 -13.90 18.21
N PHE A 317 -31.03 -14.67 19.27
CA PHE A 317 -29.86 -15.54 19.40
C PHE A 317 -30.22 -17.00 19.63
N SER A 318 -29.48 -17.91 19.00
CA SER A 318 -29.60 -19.35 19.22
C SER A 318 -28.88 -19.78 20.50
N PRO A 319 -29.44 -20.71 21.29
CA PRO A 319 -28.72 -21.35 22.38
C PRO A 319 -27.40 -21.97 21.88
N GLY A 320 -26.30 -21.73 22.58
CA GLY A 320 -24.98 -22.31 22.28
C GLY A 320 -23.89 -21.32 21.86
N GLN A 321 -24.22 -20.04 21.66
CA GLN A 321 -23.26 -18.98 21.30
C GLN A 321 -23.30 -17.87 22.37
N ALA A 322 -22.14 -17.31 22.73
CA ALA A 322 -22.07 -16.14 23.60
C ALA A 322 -22.14 -14.85 22.78
N ALA A 323 -22.57 -13.75 23.40
CA ALA A 323 -22.39 -12.42 22.83
C ALA A 323 -21.05 -11.83 23.29
N ASP A 324 -20.22 -11.42 22.34
CA ASP A 324 -18.80 -11.10 22.59
C ASP A 324 -18.54 -9.59 22.74
N ALA A 325 -19.24 -8.74 21.98
CA ALA A 325 -19.06 -7.29 21.99
C ALA A 325 -20.35 -6.56 21.62
N ILE A 326 -20.49 -5.32 22.10
CA ILE A 326 -21.63 -4.43 21.83
C ILE A 326 -21.17 -2.99 21.69
N GLU A 327 -21.72 -2.27 20.72
CA GLU A 327 -21.49 -0.82 20.54
C GLU A 327 -22.83 -0.10 20.36
N LEU A 328 -22.94 1.08 20.99
CA LEU A 328 -24.11 1.95 20.90
C LEU A 328 -24.01 2.87 19.68
N LEU A 329 -25.07 2.92 18.88
CA LEU A 329 -25.20 3.84 17.76
C LEU A 329 -25.76 5.20 18.22
N PRO A 330 -25.44 6.31 17.53
CA PRO A 330 -25.97 7.65 17.85
C PRO A 330 -27.50 7.75 17.82
N ASP A 331 -28.18 6.87 17.07
CA ASP A 331 -29.64 6.79 16.99
C ASP A 331 -30.29 5.93 18.09
N GLY A 332 -29.49 5.41 19.04
CA GLY A 332 -29.94 4.57 20.15
C GLY A 332 -30.06 3.09 19.81
N LYS A 333 -29.71 2.67 18.60
CA LYS A 333 -29.60 1.25 18.23
C LYS A 333 -28.29 0.64 18.73
N PHE A 334 -28.16 -0.69 18.65
CA PHE A 334 -26.94 -1.40 19.06
C PHE A 334 -26.43 -2.27 17.94
N ILE A 335 -25.11 -2.33 17.75
CA ILE A 335 -24.46 -3.41 17.01
C ILE A 335 -23.91 -4.41 18.01
N ILE A 336 -24.16 -5.69 17.80
CA ILE A 336 -23.72 -6.78 18.67
C ILE A 336 -23.08 -7.90 17.86
N SER A 337 -22.00 -8.49 18.37
CA SER A 337 -21.40 -9.70 17.80
C SER A 337 -21.81 -10.95 18.58
N VAL A 338 -22.38 -11.94 17.88
CA VAL A 338 -22.78 -13.23 18.47
C VAL A 338 -22.41 -14.36 17.52
N GLY A 339 -21.60 -15.31 17.99
CA GLY A 339 -21.21 -16.50 17.22
C GLY A 339 -20.52 -16.18 15.89
N GLY A 340 -19.66 -15.15 15.88
CA GLY A 340 -18.90 -14.74 14.70
C GLY A 340 -19.69 -13.94 13.66
N LYS A 341 -20.91 -13.50 13.97
CA LYS A 341 -21.75 -12.63 13.12
C LYS A 341 -22.11 -11.32 13.81
N LEU A 342 -22.45 -10.30 13.02
CA LEU A 342 -22.99 -9.04 13.52
C LEU A 342 -24.51 -9.01 13.40
N TYR A 343 -25.16 -8.42 14.41
CA TYR A 343 -26.59 -8.11 14.41
C TYR A 343 -26.77 -6.65 14.80
N ARG A 344 -27.81 -6.00 14.28
CA ARG A 344 -28.25 -4.69 14.76
C ARG A 344 -29.55 -4.85 15.53
N LEU A 345 -29.62 -4.28 16.72
CA LEU A 345 -30.82 -4.24 17.56
C LEU A 345 -31.38 -2.81 17.60
N ASN A 346 -32.69 -2.69 17.65
CA ASN A 346 -33.37 -1.43 17.98
C ASN A 346 -33.19 -1.11 19.47
N ALA A 347 -33.55 0.11 19.88
CA ALA A 347 -33.43 0.58 21.26
C ALA A 347 -34.23 -0.29 22.27
N ASP A 348 -35.29 -0.94 21.82
CA ASP A 348 -36.12 -1.88 22.59
C ASP A 348 -35.58 -3.32 22.63
N GLY A 349 -34.46 -3.59 21.95
CA GLY A 349 -33.83 -4.90 21.87
C GLY A 349 -34.33 -5.80 20.72
N SER A 350 -35.34 -5.38 19.95
CA SER A 350 -35.81 -6.12 18.78
C SER A 350 -34.76 -6.11 17.65
N LEU A 351 -34.72 -7.16 16.82
CA LEU A 351 -33.80 -7.24 15.68
C LEU A 351 -34.17 -6.20 14.61
N ASP A 352 -33.17 -5.44 14.14
CA ASP A 352 -33.31 -4.57 12.97
C ASP A 352 -33.05 -5.37 11.68
N ASN A 353 -34.14 -5.80 11.04
CA ASN A 353 -34.10 -6.60 9.81
C ASN A 353 -33.57 -5.84 8.58
N THR A 354 -33.27 -4.54 8.69
CA THR A 354 -32.63 -3.77 7.61
C THR A 354 -31.10 -3.91 7.61
N PHE A 355 -30.53 -4.59 8.60
CA PHE A 355 -29.09 -4.78 8.72
C PHE A 355 -28.61 -6.05 8.00
N ASN A 356 -27.71 -5.87 7.04
CA ASN A 356 -27.24 -6.87 6.09
C ASN A 356 -25.83 -7.37 6.44
N SER A 357 -25.67 -8.11 7.55
CA SER A 357 -24.37 -8.68 7.91
C SER A 357 -23.83 -9.61 6.80
N PRO A 358 -22.53 -9.55 6.46
CA PRO A 358 -21.95 -10.40 5.43
C PRO A 358 -22.11 -11.90 5.78
N SER A 359 -22.59 -12.70 4.83
CA SER A 359 -22.86 -14.13 5.05
C SER A 359 -21.60 -14.98 5.22
N ASN A 360 -20.47 -14.50 4.69
CA ASN A 360 -19.17 -15.14 4.77
C ASN A 360 -18.33 -14.68 5.98
N LEU A 361 -18.84 -13.79 6.83
CA LEU A 361 -18.21 -13.43 8.10
C LEU A 361 -18.40 -14.59 9.09
N THR A 362 -17.30 -15.17 9.54
CA THR A 362 -17.31 -16.37 10.39
C THR A 362 -16.72 -16.13 11.77
N GLN A 363 -15.91 -15.08 11.94
CA GLN A 363 -15.30 -14.71 13.21
C GLN A 363 -15.16 -13.19 13.31
N ILE A 364 -15.30 -12.66 14.51
CA ILE A 364 -15.12 -11.23 14.80
C ILE A 364 -14.17 -11.14 15.99
N SER A 365 -13.04 -10.47 15.81
CA SER A 365 -12.07 -10.22 16.88
C SER A 365 -12.39 -8.91 17.60
N LYS A 366 -12.75 -7.88 16.83
CA LYS A 366 -13.18 -6.57 17.34
C LYS A 366 -13.95 -5.82 16.26
N PHE A 367 -14.91 -5.00 16.65
CA PHE A 367 -15.48 -3.98 15.78
C PHE A 367 -15.60 -2.65 16.55
N VAL A 368 -15.65 -1.54 15.83
CA VAL A 368 -16.00 -0.21 16.35
C VAL A 368 -16.85 0.51 15.31
N ILE A 369 -17.57 1.54 15.74
CA ILE A 369 -18.41 2.35 14.87
C ILE A 369 -17.78 3.74 14.74
N ASP A 370 -17.61 4.23 13.51
CA ASP A 370 -17.12 5.58 13.27
C ASP A 370 -18.25 6.63 13.38
N ALA A 371 -17.88 7.92 13.35
CA ALA A 371 -18.84 9.02 13.46
C ALA A 371 -19.88 9.08 12.32
N SER A 372 -19.62 8.39 11.20
CA SER A 372 -20.53 8.28 10.06
C SER A 372 -21.42 7.02 10.13
N GLY A 373 -21.27 6.20 11.17
CA GLY A 373 -22.00 4.96 11.36
C GLY A 373 -21.41 3.76 10.60
N ASN A 374 -20.24 3.89 9.97
CA ASN A 374 -19.58 2.73 9.37
C ASN A 374 -19.00 1.83 10.45
N ILE A 375 -18.98 0.52 10.18
CA ILE A 375 -18.49 -0.48 11.12
C ILE A 375 -17.11 -0.92 10.66
N LEU A 376 -16.07 -0.48 11.35
CA LEU A 376 -14.73 -1.01 11.17
C LEU A 376 -14.61 -2.29 11.98
N LEU A 377 -14.07 -3.36 11.40
CA LEU A 377 -13.91 -4.62 12.09
C LEU A 377 -12.63 -5.34 11.69
N ASN A 378 -12.11 -6.10 12.64
CA ASN A 378 -11.17 -7.16 12.39
C ASN A 378 -11.91 -8.50 12.54
N GLY A 379 -11.94 -9.30 11.48
CA GLY A 379 -12.74 -10.52 11.43
C GLY A 379 -12.27 -11.54 10.41
N GLY A 380 -12.67 -12.78 10.63
CA GLY A 380 -12.43 -13.91 9.74
C GLY A 380 -13.53 -14.01 8.69
N PHE A 381 -13.12 -14.02 7.42
CA PHE A 381 -14.00 -14.22 6.27
C PHE A 381 -13.72 -15.57 5.63
N LEU A 382 -14.76 -16.34 5.33
CA LEU A 382 -14.63 -17.60 4.61
C LEU A 382 -14.33 -17.33 3.13
N GLU A 383 -13.14 -17.70 2.68
CA GLU A 383 -12.66 -17.54 1.31
C GLU A 383 -12.04 -18.84 0.82
N ASN A 384 -12.56 -19.39 -0.27
CA ASN A 384 -12.11 -20.67 -0.85
C ASN A 384 -12.02 -21.82 0.17
N GLY A 385 -12.98 -21.87 1.11
CA GLY A 385 -13.06 -22.92 2.13
C GLY A 385 -12.16 -22.70 3.36
N ALA A 386 -11.41 -21.60 3.43
CA ALA A 386 -10.57 -21.26 4.58
C ALA A 386 -10.97 -19.90 5.19
N THR A 387 -10.89 -19.77 6.51
CA THR A 387 -11.07 -18.49 7.19
C THR A 387 -9.82 -17.61 7.01
N VAL A 388 -10.00 -16.41 6.47
CA VAL A 388 -8.96 -15.40 6.29
C VAL A 388 -9.28 -14.19 7.17
N PHE A 389 -8.40 -13.88 8.12
CA PHE A 389 -8.56 -12.69 8.98
C PHE A 389 -8.17 -11.42 8.25
N LYS A 390 -9.04 -10.41 8.32
CA LYS A 390 -8.90 -9.16 7.58
C LYS A 390 -9.42 -8.00 8.40
N PHE A 391 -8.79 -6.85 8.16
CA PHE A 391 -9.37 -5.57 8.53
C PHE A 391 -10.34 -5.13 7.44
N ALA A 392 -11.60 -4.90 7.80
CA ALA A 392 -12.69 -4.58 6.87
C ALA A 392 -13.54 -3.41 7.39
N ARG A 393 -14.26 -2.75 6.48
CA ARG A 393 -15.30 -1.78 6.81
C ARG A 393 -16.62 -2.28 6.24
N LEU A 394 -17.68 -2.15 7.02
CA LEU A 394 -19.05 -2.28 6.58
C LEU A 394 -19.70 -0.90 6.56
N ASN A 395 -20.60 -0.68 5.62
CA ASN A 395 -21.48 0.47 5.59
C ASN A 395 -22.43 0.44 6.81
N PRO A 396 -23.14 1.53 7.13
CA PRO A 396 -24.08 1.55 8.25
C PRO A 396 -25.19 0.51 8.13
N ASP A 397 -25.53 0.08 6.91
CA ASP A 397 -26.50 -0.99 6.66
C ASP A 397 -25.94 -2.40 6.84
N GLY A 398 -24.67 -2.58 7.19
CA GLY A 398 -24.00 -3.87 7.39
C GLY A 398 -23.37 -4.47 6.12
N SER A 399 -23.64 -3.91 4.94
CA SER A 399 -23.01 -4.37 3.69
C SER A 399 -21.50 -4.05 3.68
N VAL A 400 -20.69 -4.89 3.01
CA VAL A 400 -19.24 -4.63 2.91
C VAL A 400 -18.98 -3.34 2.13
N SER A 401 -18.21 -2.42 2.69
CA SER A 401 -17.80 -1.17 2.04
C SER A 401 -16.73 -1.48 0.99
N THR A 402 -17.07 -1.37 -0.30
CA THR A 402 -16.14 -1.59 -1.42
C THR A 402 -15.07 -0.49 -1.57
N SER A 403 -15.27 0.66 -0.93
CA SER A 403 -14.32 1.79 -0.89
C SER A 403 -13.28 1.66 0.22
N PHE A 404 -13.33 0.59 1.00
CA PHE A 404 -12.38 0.33 2.09
C PHE A 404 -11.49 -0.83 1.72
N SER A 405 -10.27 -0.50 1.30
CA SER A 405 -9.21 -1.44 0.94
C SER A 405 -9.66 -2.62 0.07
N VAL A 406 -9.98 -2.36 -1.19
CA VAL A 406 -9.79 -3.35 -2.26
C VAL A 406 -9.10 -2.63 -3.41
N SER A 407 -8.03 -3.19 -3.97
CA SER A 407 -8.18 -4.21 -5.00
C SER A 407 -6.99 -5.17 -5.02
N PHE A 408 -7.29 -6.47 -4.99
CA PHE A 408 -6.36 -7.50 -5.43
C PHE A 408 -5.83 -7.09 -6.79
N GLY A 409 -4.50 -6.93 -6.91
CA GLY A 409 -3.88 -6.51 -8.15
C GLY A 409 -4.13 -7.48 -9.30
N ILE A 410 -3.21 -7.53 -10.24
CA ILE A 410 -3.40 -8.39 -11.40
C ILE A 410 -3.13 -9.83 -10.96
N GLY A 411 -4.18 -10.67 -11.02
CA GLY A 411 -4.12 -12.09 -10.69
C GLY A 411 -3.43 -12.90 -11.79
N GLY A 412 -2.22 -12.49 -12.15
CA GLY A 412 -1.49 -12.98 -13.32
C GLY A 412 -0.38 -12.01 -13.74
N SER A 413 0.04 -12.11 -14.99
CA SER A 413 1.13 -11.32 -15.55
C SER A 413 0.64 -9.99 -16.13
N ALA A 414 1.25 -8.89 -15.72
CA ALA A 414 1.06 -7.58 -16.34
C ALA A 414 2.20 -7.30 -17.32
N SER A 415 1.98 -7.61 -18.60
CA SER A 415 3.04 -7.54 -19.62
C SER A 415 3.13 -6.17 -20.29
N ILE A 416 2.03 -5.40 -20.31
CA ILE A 416 1.91 -4.14 -21.05
C ILE A 416 1.13 -3.14 -20.20
N LEU A 417 1.58 -1.90 -20.22
CA LEU A 417 0.97 -0.78 -19.51
C LEU A 417 0.85 0.41 -20.45
N ALA A 418 -0.25 1.15 -20.37
CA ALA A 418 -0.39 2.46 -21.03
C ALA A 418 -1.12 3.44 -20.10
N VAL A 419 -0.62 4.66 -19.96
CA VAL A 419 -1.27 5.73 -19.18
C VAL A 419 -2.16 6.56 -20.10
N GLN A 420 -3.39 6.84 -19.65
CA GLN A 420 -4.32 7.75 -20.30
C GLN A 420 -4.12 9.19 -19.76
N THR A 421 -4.60 10.19 -20.49
CA THR A 421 -4.48 11.61 -20.10
C THR A 421 -5.18 11.96 -18.79
N ASP A 422 -6.19 11.19 -18.39
CA ASP A 422 -6.88 11.31 -17.10
C ASP A 422 -6.15 10.59 -15.94
N GLY A 423 -4.98 10.00 -16.20
CA GLY A 423 -4.16 9.28 -15.24
C GLY A 423 -4.59 7.83 -15.00
N LYS A 424 -5.66 7.34 -15.65
CA LYS A 424 -6.02 5.92 -15.64
C LYS A 424 -4.99 5.10 -16.40
N VAL A 425 -4.93 3.81 -16.09
CA VAL A 425 -3.93 2.90 -16.63
C VAL A 425 -4.61 1.75 -17.36
N ILE A 426 -4.35 1.59 -18.64
CA ILE A 426 -4.68 0.35 -19.35
C ILE A 426 -3.59 -0.66 -19.04
N VAL A 427 -3.99 -1.87 -18.69
CA VAL A 427 -3.10 -2.99 -18.43
C VAL A 427 -3.51 -4.20 -19.24
N ALA A 428 -2.53 -4.86 -19.85
CA ALA A 428 -2.71 -6.11 -20.57
C ALA A 428 -1.60 -7.10 -20.26
N GLY A 429 -1.89 -8.38 -20.48
CA GLY A 429 -0.99 -9.49 -20.17
C GLY A 429 -1.76 -10.79 -19.97
N GLU A 430 -1.15 -11.75 -19.28
CA GLU A 430 -1.77 -13.05 -19.02
C GLU A 430 -2.46 -13.05 -17.65
N PHE A 431 -3.72 -12.63 -17.62
CA PHE A 431 -4.55 -12.65 -16.42
C PHE A 431 -6.02 -12.91 -16.77
N SER A 432 -6.75 -13.52 -15.83
CA SER A 432 -8.18 -13.82 -15.96
C SER A 432 -9.07 -12.93 -15.10
N GLN A 433 -8.48 -12.18 -14.17
CA GLN A 433 -9.19 -11.31 -13.23
C GLN A 433 -8.33 -10.14 -12.75
N VAL A 434 -9.00 -9.05 -12.41
CA VAL A 434 -8.43 -7.87 -11.75
C VAL A 434 -9.38 -7.47 -10.62
N GLY A 435 -8.88 -7.31 -9.40
CA GLY A 435 -9.75 -7.00 -8.25
C GLY A 435 -10.80 -8.07 -7.92
N GLY A 436 -10.56 -9.32 -8.32
CA GLY A 436 -11.53 -10.41 -8.20
C GLY A 436 -12.66 -10.37 -9.24
N VAL A 437 -12.67 -9.39 -10.14
CA VAL A 437 -13.63 -9.30 -11.24
C VAL A 437 -13.04 -9.96 -12.49
N PRO A 438 -13.79 -10.83 -13.19
CA PRO A 438 -13.33 -11.40 -14.46
C PRO A 438 -12.96 -10.31 -15.47
N ARG A 439 -11.69 -10.35 -15.88
CA ARG A 439 -11.06 -9.47 -16.89
C ARG A 439 -9.99 -10.30 -17.55
N LYS A 440 -10.22 -10.74 -18.79
CA LYS A 440 -9.25 -11.57 -19.51
C LYS A 440 -8.36 -10.69 -20.37
N ASN A 441 -7.06 -10.76 -20.12
CA ASN A 441 -5.96 -10.17 -20.90
C ASN A 441 -5.96 -8.65 -21.09
N ILE A 442 -7.00 -7.92 -20.69
CA ILE A 442 -7.03 -6.46 -20.67
C ILE A 442 -7.96 -5.93 -19.57
N ALA A 443 -7.55 -4.84 -18.92
CA ALA A 443 -8.36 -4.08 -17.96
C ALA A 443 -7.93 -2.60 -17.95
N ARG A 444 -8.78 -1.75 -17.37
CA ARG A 444 -8.42 -0.38 -17.00
C ARG A 444 -8.39 -0.24 -15.48
N LEU A 445 -7.37 0.41 -14.97
CA LEU A 445 -7.23 0.78 -13.56
C LEU A 445 -7.48 2.28 -13.40
N ASN A 446 -8.09 2.67 -12.29
CA ASN A 446 -8.17 4.05 -11.83
C ASN A 446 -6.79 4.56 -11.41
N THR A 447 -6.69 5.86 -11.11
CA THR A 447 -5.45 6.52 -10.66
C THR A 447 -4.90 5.97 -9.34
N ASP A 448 -5.74 5.32 -8.53
CA ASP A 448 -5.39 4.60 -7.30
C ASP A 448 -5.10 3.10 -7.52
N GLY A 449 -5.10 2.64 -8.78
CA GLY A 449 -4.85 1.25 -9.16
C GLY A 449 -6.01 0.29 -8.91
N THR A 450 -7.17 0.77 -8.48
CA THR A 450 -8.41 -0.03 -8.41
C THR A 450 -8.96 -0.29 -9.81
N LEU A 451 -9.75 -1.36 -9.99
CA LEU A 451 -10.38 -1.65 -11.29
C LEU A 451 -11.39 -0.55 -11.65
N ASP A 452 -11.26 0.01 -12.85
CA ASP A 452 -12.31 0.84 -13.45
C ASP A 452 -13.38 -0.05 -14.10
N THR A 453 -14.54 -0.15 -13.45
CA THR A 453 -15.65 -0.99 -13.91
C THR A 453 -16.37 -0.44 -15.13
N SER A 454 -16.21 0.85 -15.46
CA SER A 454 -16.76 1.47 -16.67
C SER A 454 -16.07 1.01 -17.95
N PHE A 455 -14.87 0.43 -17.83
CA PHE A 455 -14.20 -0.27 -18.92
C PHE A 455 -14.52 -1.77 -18.85
N ASN A 456 -15.31 -2.26 -19.82
CA ASN A 456 -15.76 -3.64 -19.86
C ASN A 456 -15.45 -4.32 -21.20
N PRO A 457 -14.35 -5.09 -21.30
CA PRO A 457 -13.97 -5.79 -22.52
C PRO A 457 -14.75 -7.09 -22.75
N GLY A 458 -15.76 -7.40 -21.94
CA GLY A 458 -16.45 -8.70 -21.97
C GLY A 458 -15.49 -9.86 -21.69
N THR A 459 -15.42 -10.84 -22.59
CA THR A 459 -14.45 -11.96 -22.48
C THR A 459 -13.03 -11.59 -22.92
N GLY A 460 -12.79 -10.33 -23.34
CA GLY A 460 -11.47 -9.82 -23.70
C GLY A 460 -10.83 -10.51 -24.90
N PHE A 461 -9.50 -10.47 -24.95
CA PHE A 461 -8.71 -11.15 -25.98
C PHE A 461 -8.57 -12.64 -25.67
N ASP A 462 -8.58 -13.48 -26.71
CA ASP A 462 -8.38 -14.92 -26.55
C ASP A 462 -6.93 -15.31 -26.29
N PHE A 463 -5.98 -14.54 -26.82
CA PHE A 463 -4.54 -14.77 -26.72
C PHE A 463 -3.75 -13.50 -26.37
N THR A 464 -2.42 -13.52 -26.55
CA THR A 464 -1.50 -12.47 -26.07
C THR A 464 -1.71 -11.13 -26.78
N VAL A 465 -1.69 -10.08 -25.97
CA VAL A 465 -1.50 -8.69 -26.40
C VAL A 465 0.00 -8.40 -26.32
N GLU A 466 0.54 -7.73 -27.33
CA GLU A 466 1.97 -7.38 -27.45
C GLU A 466 2.20 -5.85 -27.38
N GLU A 467 1.22 -5.02 -27.76
CA GLU A 467 1.33 -3.56 -27.73
C GLU A 467 -0.03 -2.89 -27.45
N ILE A 468 -0.02 -1.75 -26.74
CA ILE A 468 -1.19 -0.89 -26.53
C ILE A 468 -0.82 0.58 -26.72
N ILE A 469 -1.58 1.27 -27.58
CA ILE A 469 -1.48 2.72 -27.75
C ILE A 469 -2.83 3.38 -27.46
N VAL A 470 -2.82 4.37 -26.55
CA VAL A 470 -3.98 5.22 -26.27
C VAL A 470 -3.98 6.39 -27.26
N GLN A 471 -5.08 6.57 -27.97
CA GLN A 471 -5.28 7.68 -28.90
C GLN A 471 -5.80 8.92 -28.17
N ALA A 472 -5.60 10.10 -28.76
CA ALA A 472 -6.01 11.38 -28.16
C ALA A 472 -7.53 11.50 -27.94
N ASP A 473 -8.34 10.74 -28.68
CA ASP A 473 -9.81 10.68 -28.54
C ASP A 473 -10.28 9.64 -27.50
N GLY A 474 -9.34 9.00 -26.78
CA GLY A 474 -9.64 8.00 -25.76
C GLY A 474 -9.85 6.59 -26.30
N ARG A 475 -9.80 6.36 -27.62
CA ARG A 475 -9.77 5.01 -28.19
C ARG A 475 -8.41 4.35 -27.97
N ILE A 476 -8.39 3.03 -28.05
CA ILE A 476 -7.21 2.22 -27.71
C ILE A 476 -6.89 1.30 -28.87
N LEU A 477 -5.72 1.45 -29.47
CA LEU A 477 -5.17 0.50 -30.44
C LEU A 477 -4.45 -0.62 -29.72
N VAL A 478 -4.70 -1.85 -30.14
CA VAL A 478 -4.14 -3.06 -29.52
C VAL A 478 -3.56 -3.95 -30.61
N GLY A 479 -2.30 -4.34 -30.44
CA GLY A 479 -1.59 -5.30 -31.30
C GLY A 479 -1.26 -6.57 -30.54
N GLY A 480 -1.25 -7.72 -31.22
CA GLY A 480 -0.79 -8.97 -30.61
C GLY A 480 -0.96 -10.20 -31.49
N ASN A 481 -1.09 -11.36 -30.84
CA ASN A 481 -1.27 -12.67 -31.47
C ASN A 481 -2.67 -13.27 -31.18
N PHE A 482 -3.64 -12.41 -30.88
CA PHE A 482 -5.03 -12.80 -30.66
C PHE A 482 -5.77 -13.03 -31.99
N THR A 483 -6.80 -13.87 -31.96
CA THR A 483 -7.66 -14.16 -33.13
C THR A 483 -9.08 -13.62 -32.96
N THR A 484 -9.49 -13.39 -31.72
CA THR A 484 -10.80 -12.87 -31.38
C THR A 484 -10.72 -11.84 -30.26
N TYR A 485 -11.71 -10.94 -30.25
CA TYR A 485 -11.99 -10.02 -29.16
C TYR A 485 -13.45 -10.14 -28.76
N ASN A 486 -13.71 -10.45 -27.49
CA ASN A 486 -15.06 -10.68 -26.96
C ASN A 486 -15.88 -11.67 -27.83
N GLY A 487 -15.23 -12.74 -28.32
CA GLY A 487 -15.80 -13.73 -29.22
C GLY A 487 -15.96 -13.29 -30.68
N THR A 488 -15.72 -12.02 -31.02
CA THR A 488 -15.78 -11.51 -32.40
C THR A 488 -14.42 -11.71 -33.11
N PRO A 489 -14.39 -12.27 -34.34
CA PRO A 489 -13.16 -12.36 -35.12
C PRO A 489 -12.46 -11.02 -35.28
N ARG A 490 -11.22 -10.96 -34.80
CA ARG A 490 -10.37 -9.77 -34.88
C ARG A 490 -8.94 -10.24 -34.69
N ALA A 491 -8.22 -10.46 -35.78
CA ALA A 491 -6.89 -11.05 -35.70
C ALA A 491 -5.81 -9.98 -35.64
N ALA A 492 -4.86 -10.16 -34.72
CA ALA A 492 -3.60 -9.43 -34.54
C ALA A 492 -3.68 -7.93 -34.26
N ILE A 493 -4.72 -7.22 -34.69
CA ILE A 493 -4.92 -5.79 -34.41
C ILE A 493 -6.39 -5.47 -34.18
N ALA A 494 -6.66 -4.65 -33.16
CA ALA A 494 -7.98 -4.17 -32.79
C ALA A 494 -7.94 -2.69 -32.40
N ARG A 495 -9.07 -2.01 -32.54
CA ARG A 495 -9.31 -0.72 -31.91
C ARG A 495 -10.49 -0.86 -30.95
N LEU A 496 -10.31 -0.39 -29.72
CA LEU A 496 -11.35 -0.38 -28.69
C LEU A 496 -11.83 1.04 -28.46
N ASN A 497 -13.12 1.18 -28.14
CA ASN A 497 -13.69 2.43 -27.64
C ASN A 497 -13.29 2.66 -26.17
N ALA A 498 -13.55 3.87 -25.67
CA ALA A 498 -13.17 4.28 -24.31
C ALA A 498 -13.86 3.45 -23.20
N ASP A 499 -14.98 2.79 -23.50
CA ASP A 499 -15.71 1.89 -22.60
C ASP A 499 -15.22 0.43 -22.69
N GLY A 500 -14.25 0.16 -23.56
CA GLY A 500 -13.76 -1.19 -23.82
C GLY A 500 -14.60 -1.99 -24.81
N SER A 501 -15.57 -1.41 -25.51
CA SER A 501 -16.22 -2.09 -26.63
C SER A 501 -15.33 -2.11 -27.89
N LEU A 502 -15.53 -3.07 -28.79
CA LEU A 502 -14.81 -3.14 -30.05
C LEU A 502 -15.29 -2.06 -31.03
N ASP A 503 -14.38 -1.29 -31.61
CA ASP A 503 -14.69 -0.46 -32.77
C ASP A 503 -14.71 -1.33 -34.04
N THR A 504 -15.92 -1.60 -34.53
CA THR A 504 -16.14 -2.46 -35.68
C THR A 504 -15.78 -1.80 -37.02
N SER A 505 -15.64 -0.47 -37.06
CA SER A 505 -15.26 0.27 -38.27
C SER A 505 -13.78 0.13 -38.62
N PHE A 506 -12.93 -0.20 -37.63
CA PHE A 506 -11.51 -0.42 -37.82
C PHE A 506 -11.23 -1.92 -38.04
N ASN A 507 -11.06 -2.35 -39.31
CA ASN A 507 -10.86 -3.76 -39.65
C ASN A 507 -9.75 -4.04 -40.67
N PRO A 508 -8.48 -3.77 -40.34
CA PRO A 508 -7.37 -4.26 -41.14
C PRO A 508 -7.27 -5.80 -41.05
N ILE A 509 -7.10 -6.46 -42.19
CA ILE A 509 -6.95 -7.92 -42.28
C ILE A 509 -5.46 -8.24 -42.38
N ILE A 510 -4.89 -8.73 -41.29
CA ILE A 510 -3.50 -9.22 -41.26
C ILE A 510 -3.47 -10.66 -41.81
N SER A 511 -2.40 -11.04 -42.50
CA SER A 511 -2.18 -12.42 -42.98
C SER A 511 -2.38 -13.45 -41.87
N SER A 512 -2.85 -14.65 -42.22
CA SER A 512 -3.01 -15.78 -41.28
C SER A 512 -1.73 -16.04 -40.48
N ASN A 513 -1.86 -16.32 -39.18
CA ASN A 513 -0.75 -16.46 -38.22
C ASN A 513 0.13 -15.21 -38.08
N GLY A 514 -0.34 -14.06 -38.56
CA GLY A 514 0.35 -12.80 -38.40
C GLY A 514 0.26 -12.30 -36.96
N VAL A 515 1.33 -11.66 -36.50
CA VAL A 515 1.42 -11.05 -35.17
C VAL A 515 1.83 -9.59 -35.33
N VAL A 516 1.16 -8.69 -34.63
CA VAL A 516 1.57 -7.28 -34.54
C VAL A 516 2.28 -7.07 -33.21
N TYR A 517 3.59 -6.83 -33.26
CA TYR A 517 4.44 -6.62 -32.08
C TYR A 517 4.55 -5.15 -31.68
N SER A 518 4.38 -4.22 -32.63
CA SER A 518 4.54 -2.78 -32.37
C SER A 518 3.56 -1.96 -33.18
N ILE A 519 3.06 -0.89 -32.57
CA ILE A 519 2.13 0.09 -33.14
C ILE A 519 2.63 1.46 -32.75
N THR A 520 2.64 2.40 -33.69
CA THR A 520 2.96 3.80 -33.40
C THR A 520 2.07 4.73 -34.21
N LEU A 521 1.81 5.92 -33.65
CA LEU A 521 0.99 6.96 -34.28
C LEU A 521 1.89 8.03 -34.89
N GLN A 522 1.56 8.45 -36.09
CA GLN A 522 2.12 9.65 -36.71
C GLN A 522 1.27 10.88 -36.35
N ALA A 523 1.88 12.07 -36.43
CA ALA A 523 1.21 13.34 -36.12
C ALA A 523 0.00 13.63 -37.01
N ASP A 524 -0.06 13.05 -38.21
CA ASP A 524 -1.18 13.16 -39.15
C ASP A 524 -2.31 12.13 -38.89
N GLY A 525 -2.21 11.34 -37.81
CA GLY A 525 -3.20 10.33 -37.44
C GLY A 525 -3.05 8.99 -38.16
N LYS A 526 -2.04 8.83 -39.04
CA LYS A 526 -1.72 7.51 -39.60
C LYS A 526 -1.09 6.60 -38.54
N ILE A 527 -1.25 5.30 -38.75
CA ILE A 527 -0.84 4.24 -37.82
C ILE A 527 0.22 3.40 -38.52
N VAL A 528 1.41 3.26 -37.94
CA VAL A 528 2.44 2.35 -38.45
C VAL A 528 2.45 1.09 -37.59
N ILE A 529 2.40 -0.06 -38.24
CA ILE A 529 2.36 -1.37 -37.58
C ILE A 529 3.58 -2.20 -37.96
N GLY A 530 4.15 -2.87 -36.96
CA GLY A 530 5.33 -3.70 -37.04
C GLY A 530 5.07 -5.08 -36.47
N GLY A 531 5.58 -6.13 -37.11
CA GLY A 531 5.34 -7.48 -36.61
C GLY A 531 5.95 -8.59 -37.44
N PHE A 532 5.35 -9.77 -37.30
CA PHE A 532 5.56 -10.93 -38.14
C PHE A 532 4.30 -11.18 -38.97
N PHE A 533 4.24 -10.63 -40.17
CA PHE A 533 3.14 -10.82 -41.12
C PHE A 533 3.65 -10.65 -42.56
N SER A 534 2.92 -11.21 -43.52
CA SER A 534 3.29 -11.17 -44.95
C SER A 534 2.36 -10.32 -45.80
N SER A 535 1.17 -9.99 -45.29
CA SER A 535 0.24 -9.10 -45.99
C SER A 535 -0.71 -8.37 -45.05
N VAL A 536 -1.24 -7.26 -45.56
CA VAL A 536 -2.33 -6.48 -44.96
C VAL A 536 -3.38 -6.24 -46.04
N ASN A 537 -4.64 -6.58 -45.77
CA ASN A 537 -5.74 -6.53 -46.73
C ASN A 537 -5.42 -7.25 -48.07
N GLY A 538 -4.68 -8.37 -47.98
CA GLY A 538 -4.24 -9.15 -49.15
C GLY A 538 -3.08 -8.53 -49.95
N GLN A 539 -2.58 -7.34 -49.58
CA GLN A 539 -1.42 -6.71 -50.22
C GLN A 539 -0.14 -7.10 -49.49
N ASN A 540 0.91 -7.46 -50.25
CA ASN A 540 2.19 -7.89 -49.68
C ASN A 540 2.81 -6.78 -48.81
N ARG A 541 3.07 -7.12 -47.55
CA ARG A 541 3.72 -6.28 -46.54
C ARG A 541 4.51 -7.20 -45.61
N ASN A 542 5.84 -7.16 -45.71
CA ASN A 542 6.71 -8.02 -44.91
C ASN A 542 7.03 -7.33 -43.58
N GLY A 543 6.16 -7.53 -42.59
CA GLY A 543 6.36 -7.10 -41.21
C GLY A 543 6.22 -5.59 -40.94
N LEU A 544 6.17 -4.71 -41.95
CA LEU A 544 5.89 -3.27 -41.78
C LEU A 544 4.75 -2.83 -42.69
N ALA A 545 3.78 -2.07 -42.16
CA ALA A 545 2.76 -1.41 -42.94
C ALA A 545 2.33 -0.09 -42.29
N ARG A 546 1.78 0.81 -43.10
CA ARG A 546 1.11 2.02 -42.61
C ARG A 546 -0.37 1.97 -42.95
N LEU A 547 -1.21 2.34 -42.00
CA LEU A 547 -2.66 2.42 -42.12
C LEU A 547 -3.09 3.87 -41.97
N ASN A 548 -4.19 4.22 -42.61
CA ASN A 548 -4.93 5.44 -42.32
C ASN A 548 -5.65 5.31 -40.96
N ALA A 549 -6.18 6.41 -40.46
CA ALA A 549 -6.91 6.44 -39.18
C ALA A 549 -8.15 5.52 -39.16
N ASP A 550 -8.70 5.14 -40.31
CA ASP A 550 -9.82 4.20 -40.46
C ASP A 550 -9.37 2.72 -40.56
N GLY A 551 -8.06 2.45 -40.57
CA GLY A 551 -7.49 1.11 -40.70
C GLY A 551 -7.30 0.64 -42.14
N ILE A 552 -7.59 1.47 -43.14
CA ILE A 552 -7.29 1.17 -44.55
C ILE A 552 -5.78 1.28 -44.77
N LEU A 553 -5.22 0.33 -45.53
CA LEU A 553 -3.80 0.30 -45.88
C LEU A 553 -3.41 1.54 -46.71
N ASP A 554 -2.38 2.26 -46.26
CA ASP A 554 -1.71 3.27 -47.07
C ASP A 554 -0.78 2.57 -48.08
N THR A 555 -1.16 2.64 -49.35
CA THR A 555 -0.43 1.96 -50.43
C THR A 555 0.81 2.73 -50.87
N SER A 556 0.94 4.03 -50.56
CA SER A 556 2.11 4.83 -50.94
C SER A 556 3.30 4.59 -50.01
N PHE A 557 3.10 3.97 -48.85
CA PHE A 557 4.15 3.55 -47.92
C PHE A 557 4.45 2.06 -48.09
N ASN A 558 5.54 1.74 -48.79
CA ASN A 558 5.90 0.35 -49.11
C ASN A 558 7.41 0.08 -49.02
N PRO A 559 8.02 0.21 -47.84
CA PRO A 559 9.37 -0.31 -47.62
C PRO A 559 9.38 -1.85 -47.74
N ILE A 560 10.39 -2.38 -48.42
CA ILE A 560 10.53 -3.80 -48.71
C ILE A 560 11.56 -4.40 -47.75
N PHE A 561 11.09 -5.04 -46.69
CA PHE A 561 11.96 -5.77 -45.75
C PHE A 561 12.24 -7.20 -46.23
N GLY A 562 13.45 -7.67 -45.93
CA GLY A 562 13.80 -9.08 -46.04
C GLY A 562 13.19 -9.92 -44.91
N SER A 563 13.60 -11.18 -44.80
CA SER A 563 13.06 -12.12 -43.79
C SER A 563 13.40 -11.68 -42.37
N GLY A 564 12.43 -11.82 -41.45
CA GLY A 564 12.57 -11.53 -40.02
C GLY A 564 11.26 -10.98 -39.45
N SER A 565 11.31 -10.48 -38.23
CA SER A 565 10.19 -9.75 -37.62
C SER A 565 10.61 -8.34 -37.23
N ILE A 566 9.64 -7.43 -37.20
CA ILE A 566 9.80 -6.08 -36.64
C ILE A 566 9.22 -6.09 -35.23
N GLN A 567 10.02 -5.68 -34.25
CA GLN A 567 9.69 -5.75 -32.83
C GLN A 567 9.45 -4.37 -32.21
N SER A 568 10.06 -3.31 -32.76
CA SER A 568 9.94 -1.96 -32.22
C SER A 568 9.95 -0.92 -33.34
N ILE A 569 9.02 0.02 -33.28
CA ILE A 569 8.94 1.17 -34.19
C ILE A 569 8.82 2.44 -33.38
N VAL A 570 9.62 3.44 -33.72
CA VAL A 570 9.58 4.77 -33.10
C VAL A 570 9.54 5.84 -34.17
N VAL A 571 8.55 6.72 -34.10
CA VAL A 571 8.44 7.91 -34.97
C VAL A 571 9.12 9.09 -34.29
N GLN A 572 10.01 9.76 -35.01
CA GLN A 572 10.70 10.95 -34.56
C GLN A 572 9.87 12.21 -34.83
N ALA A 573 10.17 13.30 -34.14
CA ALA A 573 9.48 14.58 -34.31
C ALA A 573 9.56 15.13 -35.74
N ASP A 574 10.61 14.79 -36.49
CA ASP A 574 10.78 15.17 -37.90
C ASP A 574 10.07 14.22 -38.89
N GLY A 575 9.31 13.24 -38.38
CA GLY A 575 8.57 12.27 -39.17
C GLY A 575 9.38 11.08 -39.68
N LYS A 576 10.69 11.00 -39.39
CA LYS A 576 11.49 9.80 -39.66
C LYS A 576 11.07 8.65 -38.74
N ILE A 577 11.30 7.42 -39.19
CA ILE A 577 10.80 6.20 -38.54
C ILE A 577 11.98 5.27 -38.26
N LEU A 578 12.29 5.04 -37.00
CA LEU A 578 13.22 4.00 -36.56
C LEU A 578 12.49 2.66 -36.49
N VAL A 579 13.09 1.62 -37.07
CA VAL A 579 12.53 0.28 -37.16
C VAL A 579 13.56 -0.73 -36.68
N GLY A 580 13.24 -1.44 -35.59
CA GLY A 580 14.08 -2.44 -34.96
C GLY A 580 13.45 -3.85 -34.98
N GLY A 581 14.27 -4.89 -35.11
CA GLY A 581 13.83 -6.27 -35.08
C GLY A 581 14.92 -7.29 -35.39
N SER A 582 14.55 -8.35 -36.09
CA SER A 582 15.40 -9.48 -36.50
C SER A 582 15.55 -9.61 -38.04
N PHE A 583 15.29 -8.54 -38.78
CA PHE A 583 15.31 -8.54 -40.25
C PHE A 583 16.73 -8.46 -40.84
N ASN A 584 16.90 -9.02 -42.04
CA ASN A 584 18.20 -9.11 -42.72
C ASN A 584 18.46 -8.04 -43.81
N GLY A 585 17.53 -7.11 -44.05
CA GLY A 585 17.71 -6.03 -45.02
C GLY A 585 16.43 -5.23 -45.27
N VAL A 586 16.57 -4.08 -45.93
CA VAL A 586 15.46 -3.25 -46.36
C VAL A 586 15.76 -2.56 -47.69
N ASN A 587 14.78 -2.48 -48.60
CA ASN A 587 14.86 -1.83 -49.90
C ASN A 587 16.09 -2.26 -50.74
N GLY A 588 16.50 -3.53 -50.62
CA GLY A 588 17.69 -4.08 -51.29
C GLY A 588 19.03 -3.74 -50.62
N PHE A 589 19.04 -2.98 -49.54
CA PHE A 589 20.23 -2.68 -48.74
C PHE A 589 20.41 -3.68 -47.61
N ASN A 590 21.66 -4.10 -47.39
CA ASN A 590 22.06 -4.95 -46.26
C ASN A 590 22.14 -4.12 -44.96
N ARG A 591 20.97 -3.77 -44.42
CA ARG A 591 20.78 -3.10 -43.12
C ARG A 591 20.05 -4.08 -42.21
N VAL A 592 20.78 -4.62 -41.24
CA VAL A 592 20.31 -5.73 -40.39
C VAL A 592 19.83 -5.19 -39.05
N ASN A 593 18.72 -5.72 -38.55
CA ASN A 593 18.13 -5.50 -37.21
C ASN A 593 17.72 -4.07 -36.82
N LEU A 594 18.32 -3.00 -37.35
CA LEU A 594 17.97 -1.61 -37.05
C LEU A 594 18.16 -0.70 -38.27
N VAL A 595 17.12 0.06 -38.60
CA VAL A 595 17.16 1.04 -39.70
C VAL A 595 16.34 2.28 -39.37
N ARG A 596 16.64 3.39 -40.07
CA ARG A 596 15.80 4.58 -40.09
C ARG A 596 15.26 4.80 -41.49
N LEU A 597 13.96 5.07 -41.59
CA LEU A 597 13.24 5.39 -42.82
C LEU A 597 12.83 6.86 -42.80
N ASN A 598 12.70 7.46 -43.98
CA ASN A 598 12.01 8.72 -44.15
C ASN A 598 10.49 8.53 -44.00
N SER A 599 9.75 9.63 -43.89
CA SER A 599 8.28 9.60 -43.71
C SER A 599 7.52 8.95 -44.86
N ASP A 600 8.14 8.81 -46.04
CA ASP A 600 7.59 8.12 -47.22
C ASP A 600 7.94 6.62 -47.28
N GLY A 601 8.78 6.12 -46.36
CA GLY A 601 9.24 4.73 -46.32
C GLY A 601 10.53 4.46 -47.12
N SER A 602 11.11 5.47 -47.76
CA SER A 602 12.45 5.36 -48.34
C SER A 602 13.52 5.25 -47.23
N LEU A 603 14.64 4.61 -47.54
CA LEU A 603 15.74 4.43 -46.59
C LEU A 603 16.44 5.76 -46.30
N ASP A 604 16.63 6.12 -45.04
CA ASP A 604 17.51 7.23 -44.66
C ASP A 604 18.98 6.75 -44.66
N SER A 605 19.72 7.12 -45.70
CA SER A 605 21.13 6.74 -45.87
C SER A 605 22.07 7.38 -44.85
N SER A 606 21.65 8.45 -44.15
CA SER A 606 22.46 9.12 -43.12
C SER A 606 22.54 8.35 -41.81
N PHE A 607 21.70 7.30 -41.65
CA PHE A 607 21.70 6.43 -40.49
C PHE A 607 22.25 5.04 -40.83
N ASN A 608 23.25 4.58 -40.07
CA ASN A 608 23.79 3.25 -40.20
C ASN A 608 24.26 2.69 -38.85
N ALA A 609 23.50 1.74 -38.31
CA ALA A 609 23.82 1.05 -37.06
C ALA A 609 24.88 -0.06 -37.20
N GLY A 610 25.36 -0.32 -38.42
CA GLY A 610 26.29 -1.42 -38.69
C GLY A 610 25.69 -2.78 -38.31
N ASN A 611 26.53 -3.65 -37.74
CA ASN A 611 26.10 -4.95 -37.23
C ASN A 611 25.67 -4.82 -35.77
N ILE A 612 24.38 -4.57 -35.55
CA ILE A 612 23.77 -4.61 -34.22
C ILE A 612 23.04 -5.94 -34.01
N ALA A 613 23.01 -6.43 -32.77
CA ALA A 613 22.19 -7.60 -32.41
C ALA A 613 20.69 -7.30 -32.60
N SER A 614 19.85 -8.35 -32.61
CA SER A 614 18.41 -8.19 -32.79
C SER A 614 17.82 -7.22 -31.78
N VAL A 615 17.03 -6.26 -32.26
CA VAL A 615 16.47 -5.18 -31.46
C VAL A 615 15.10 -5.59 -30.94
N ARG A 616 14.87 -5.38 -29.63
CA ARG A 616 13.59 -5.65 -28.94
C ARG A 616 12.83 -4.37 -28.61
N GLN A 617 13.53 -3.30 -28.23
CA GLN A 617 12.92 -2.01 -27.88
C GLN A 617 13.88 -0.87 -28.26
N ILE A 618 13.31 0.25 -28.70
CA ILE A 618 14.03 1.50 -28.99
C ILE A 618 13.39 2.60 -28.14
N GLU A 619 14.22 3.38 -27.46
CA GLU A 619 13.81 4.57 -26.72
C GLU A 619 14.58 5.79 -27.23
N LEU A 620 13.88 6.92 -27.43
CA LEU A 620 14.52 8.19 -27.77
C LEU A 620 15.03 8.84 -26.49
N ASN A 621 16.25 9.38 -26.54
CA ASN A 621 16.79 10.19 -25.47
C ASN A 621 16.70 11.68 -25.85
N ALA A 622 16.57 12.56 -24.85
CA ALA A 622 16.40 14.00 -25.06
C ALA A 622 17.61 14.66 -25.74
N ASP A 623 18.80 14.06 -25.63
CA ASP A 623 20.04 14.49 -26.29
C ASP A 623 20.12 14.09 -27.78
N GLY A 624 19.06 13.52 -28.34
CA GLY A 624 18.99 13.06 -29.74
C GLY A 624 19.71 11.72 -29.98
N LYS A 625 20.15 11.03 -28.93
CA LYS A 625 20.67 9.66 -28.99
C LYS A 625 19.54 8.64 -28.86
N TYR A 626 19.86 7.39 -29.17
CA TYR A 626 18.92 6.26 -29.09
C TYR A 626 19.42 5.26 -28.06
N VAL A 627 18.55 4.85 -27.14
CA VAL A 627 18.81 3.71 -26.26
C VAL A 627 18.09 2.51 -26.85
N VAL A 628 18.85 1.45 -27.12
CA VAL A 628 18.36 0.27 -27.84
C VAL A 628 18.55 -0.95 -26.97
N LEU A 629 17.46 -1.67 -26.75
CA LEU A 629 17.48 -2.96 -26.09
C LEU A 629 17.70 -4.06 -27.14
N THR A 630 18.78 -4.80 -26.95
CA THR A 630 19.13 -6.01 -27.71
C THR A 630 19.20 -7.21 -26.76
N THR A 631 20.29 -7.98 -26.76
CA THR A 631 20.67 -8.86 -25.64
C THR A 631 21.14 -8.05 -24.42
N THR A 632 21.54 -6.79 -24.64
CA THR A 632 21.86 -5.80 -23.61
C THR A 632 21.36 -4.42 -24.01
N VAL A 633 21.53 -3.44 -23.12
CA VAL A 633 21.26 -2.02 -23.39
C VAL A 633 22.47 -1.41 -24.10
N VAL A 634 22.24 -0.82 -25.27
CA VAL A 634 23.25 -0.13 -26.07
C VAL A 634 22.76 1.30 -26.32
N ARG A 635 23.67 2.27 -26.36
CA ARG A 635 23.35 3.64 -26.79
C ARG A 635 24.00 3.96 -28.13
N LEU A 636 23.24 4.59 -29.02
CA LEU A 636 23.68 4.98 -30.36
C LEU A 636 23.57 6.50 -30.54
N ASN A 637 24.48 7.07 -31.31
CA ASN A 637 24.40 8.46 -31.77
C ASN A 637 23.29 8.64 -32.81
N ASN A 638 22.96 9.90 -33.11
CA ASN A 638 21.90 10.23 -34.08
C ASN A 638 22.13 9.64 -35.50
N ASN A 639 23.38 9.34 -35.88
CA ASN A 639 23.71 8.71 -37.16
C ASN A 639 23.74 7.17 -37.10
N GLY A 640 23.41 6.57 -35.96
CA GLY A 640 23.40 5.12 -35.73
C GLY A 640 24.72 4.53 -35.24
N SER A 641 25.83 5.28 -35.21
CA SER A 641 27.08 4.74 -34.66
C SER A 641 26.97 4.51 -33.15
N ALA A 642 27.68 3.51 -32.63
CA ALA A 642 27.73 3.27 -31.19
C ALA A 642 28.28 4.47 -30.41
N ASP A 643 27.65 4.81 -29.30
CA ASP A 643 28.14 5.85 -28.40
C ASP A 643 29.24 5.30 -27.48
N ALA A 644 30.49 5.66 -27.78
CA ALA A 644 31.66 5.22 -27.02
C ALA A 644 31.69 5.69 -25.56
N THR A 645 30.88 6.68 -25.19
CA THR A 645 30.77 7.17 -23.79
C THR A 645 29.84 6.33 -22.93
N PHE A 646 29.06 5.41 -23.53
CA PHE A 646 28.10 4.58 -22.83
C PHE A 646 28.66 3.18 -22.55
N GLN A 647 28.72 2.81 -21.28
CA GLN A 647 29.15 1.49 -20.83
C GLN A 647 27.96 0.53 -20.88
N SER A 648 27.86 -0.24 -21.97
CA SER A 648 26.81 -1.25 -22.11
C SER A 648 26.90 -2.27 -20.97
N PRO A 649 25.83 -2.47 -20.17
CA PRO A 649 25.86 -3.37 -19.04
C PRO A 649 25.89 -4.85 -19.46
N THR A 650 26.18 -5.71 -18.49
CA THR A 650 26.10 -7.17 -18.61
C THR A 650 25.04 -7.69 -17.65
N PHE A 651 24.20 -8.61 -18.14
CA PHE A 651 23.16 -9.28 -17.37
C PHE A 651 23.49 -10.77 -17.32
N ALA A 652 23.67 -11.34 -16.13
CA ALA A 652 24.06 -12.75 -16.00
C ALA A 652 22.90 -13.69 -16.35
N SER A 653 23.00 -14.38 -17.50
CA SER A 653 22.11 -15.46 -17.97
C SER A 653 20.61 -15.16 -17.88
N ALA A 654 20.24 -13.91 -18.20
CA ALA A 654 18.94 -13.35 -17.90
C ALA A 654 18.43 -12.46 -19.03
N LEU A 655 17.13 -12.55 -19.34
CA LEU A 655 16.49 -11.71 -20.35
C LEU A 655 16.15 -10.34 -19.74
N VAL A 656 16.54 -9.28 -20.43
CA VAL A 656 15.98 -7.94 -20.23
C VAL A 656 14.72 -7.83 -21.08
N ASN A 657 13.61 -7.47 -20.45
CA ASN A 657 12.30 -7.43 -21.10
C ASN A 657 11.95 -6.02 -21.57
N THR A 658 12.36 -4.98 -20.82
CA THR A 658 11.97 -3.61 -21.09
C THR A 658 13.00 -2.61 -20.56
N ILE A 659 13.08 -1.45 -21.22
CA ILE A 659 13.85 -0.29 -20.80
C ILE A 659 12.93 0.94 -20.74
N LEU A 660 13.29 1.92 -19.92
CA LEU A 660 12.65 3.23 -19.88
C LEU A 660 13.72 4.31 -19.68
N VAL A 661 13.87 5.21 -20.64
CA VAL A 661 14.75 6.38 -20.51
C VAL A 661 14.04 7.47 -19.71
N GLN A 662 14.71 7.98 -18.68
CA GLN A 662 14.22 9.09 -17.85
C GLN A 662 14.74 10.44 -18.39
N PRO A 663 14.11 11.57 -18.02
CA PRO A 663 14.52 12.90 -18.49
C PRO A 663 15.99 13.24 -18.21
N ASP A 664 16.57 12.74 -17.10
CA ASP A 664 17.98 12.92 -16.74
C ASP A 664 18.94 12.02 -17.54
N GLY A 665 18.43 11.26 -18.51
CA GLY A 665 19.17 10.29 -19.32
C GLY A 665 19.49 8.99 -18.60
N SER A 666 19.09 8.81 -17.33
CA SER A 666 19.21 7.53 -16.64
C SER A 666 18.17 6.53 -17.16
N ILE A 667 18.47 5.23 -17.07
CA ILE A 667 17.68 4.19 -17.75
C ILE A 667 17.19 3.19 -16.70
N ILE A 668 15.87 3.07 -16.53
CA ILE A 668 15.30 1.97 -15.75
C ILE A 668 15.26 0.73 -16.64
N VAL A 669 15.67 -0.40 -16.09
CA VAL A 669 15.75 -1.69 -16.79
C VAL A 669 14.95 -2.73 -16.02
N GLY A 670 13.99 -3.37 -16.71
CA GLY A 670 13.16 -4.45 -16.18
C GLY A 670 13.42 -5.76 -16.92
N GLY A 671 13.45 -6.87 -16.20
CA GLY A 671 13.69 -8.17 -16.80
C GLY A 671 13.62 -9.33 -15.82
N ASN A 672 14.23 -10.45 -16.20
CA ASN A 672 14.42 -11.65 -15.38
C ASN A 672 15.89 -11.84 -15.02
N PHE A 673 16.49 -10.85 -14.34
CA PHE A 673 17.90 -10.86 -13.94
C PHE A 673 18.05 -10.77 -12.43
N ILE A 674 19.14 -11.32 -11.91
CA ILE A 674 19.53 -11.21 -10.49
C ILE A 674 20.84 -10.44 -10.27
N VAL A 675 21.55 -10.13 -11.36
CA VAL A 675 22.85 -9.45 -11.35
C VAL A 675 22.98 -8.55 -12.58
N VAL A 676 23.46 -7.32 -12.39
CA VAL A 676 23.87 -6.37 -13.44
C VAL A 676 25.30 -5.92 -13.17
N ASN A 677 26.25 -6.15 -14.10
CA ASN A 677 27.67 -5.82 -13.91
C ASN A 677 28.25 -6.33 -12.57
N ASN A 678 27.97 -7.59 -12.22
CA ASN A 678 28.35 -8.24 -10.95
C ASN A 678 27.74 -7.62 -9.67
N ILE A 679 26.79 -6.69 -9.80
CA ILE A 679 26.04 -6.12 -8.68
C ILE A 679 24.68 -6.79 -8.59
N SER A 680 24.33 -7.29 -7.39
CA SER A 680 23.04 -7.95 -7.15
C SER A 680 21.86 -7.00 -7.40
N ARG A 681 20.95 -7.39 -8.29
CA ARG A 681 19.76 -6.63 -8.68
C ARG A 681 18.65 -7.60 -9.03
N SER A 682 17.56 -7.61 -8.27
CA SER A 682 16.44 -8.51 -8.52
C SER A 682 15.45 -7.88 -9.49
N ASN A 683 15.54 -8.24 -10.77
CA ASN A 683 14.58 -8.02 -11.86
C ASN A 683 14.29 -6.56 -12.24
N LEU A 684 14.75 -5.59 -11.45
CA LEU A 684 14.61 -4.16 -11.68
C LEU A 684 15.90 -3.46 -11.25
N ALA A 685 16.46 -2.65 -12.15
CA ALA A 685 17.67 -1.87 -11.93
C ALA A 685 17.56 -0.50 -12.59
N ARG A 686 18.45 0.42 -12.20
CA ARG A 686 18.67 1.67 -12.90
C ARG A 686 20.12 1.75 -13.33
N LEU A 687 20.33 2.18 -14.57
CA LEU A 687 21.62 2.62 -15.09
C LEU A 687 21.66 4.13 -15.06
N LYS A 688 22.82 4.70 -14.79
CA LYS A 688 23.07 6.13 -14.99
C LYS A 688 23.13 6.43 -16.49
N SER A 689 23.20 7.71 -16.83
CA SER A 689 23.34 8.16 -18.22
C SER A 689 24.63 7.70 -18.90
N ASP A 690 25.64 7.25 -18.15
CA ASP A 690 26.86 6.63 -18.71
C ASP A 690 26.77 5.10 -18.84
N GLY A 691 25.64 4.48 -18.49
CA GLY A 691 25.44 3.03 -18.52
C GLY A 691 25.90 2.28 -17.27
N THR A 692 26.56 2.94 -16.31
CA THR A 692 26.95 2.31 -15.05
C THR A 692 25.74 2.08 -14.14
N VAL A 693 25.78 1.04 -13.30
CA VAL A 693 24.67 0.72 -12.40
C VAL A 693 24.55 1.77 -11.29
N ASP A 694 23.35 2.30 -11.10
CA ASP A 694 23.03 3.12 -9.93
C ASP A 694 22.89 2.22 -8.68
N THR A 695 23.78 2.42 -7.71
CA THR A 695 23.80 1.65 -6.47
C THR A 695 22.71 2.02 -5.48
N SER A 696 22.11 3.20 -5.64
CA SER A 696 21.07 3.74 -4.76
C SER A 696 19.65 3.28 -5.12
N PHE A 697 19.45 2.75 -6.33
CA PHE A 697 18.18 2.22 -6.80
C PHE A 697 18.17 0.69 -6.74
N PHE A 698 17.51 0.15 -5.72
CA PHE A 698 17.43 -1.29 -5.45
C PHE A 698 16.03 -1.70 -4.93
N PRO A 699 14.94 -1.43 -5.67
CA PRO A 699 13.61 -1.86 -5.26
C PRO A 699 13.53 -3.39 -5.15
N GLY A 700 14.05 -4.15 -6.12
CA GLY A 700 14.03 -5.61 -6.09
C GLY A 700 12.63 -6.20 -6.22
N ALA A 701 12.27 -6.67 -7.41
CA ALA A 701 11.06 -7.46 -7.63
C ALA A 701 11.36 -8.96 -7.45
N ASN A 702 10.46 -9.69 -6.78
CA ASN A 702 10.66 -11.11 -6.49
C ASN A 702 10.43 -12.04 -7.70
N ASN A 703 10.00 -11.49 -8.83
CA ASN A 703 9.85 -12.17 -10.11
C ASN A 703 10.06 -11.16 -11.24
N GLN A 704 9.98 -11.62 -12.48
CA GLN A 704 10.31 -10.86 -13.68
C GLN A 704 9.49 -9.57 -13.80
N VAL A 705 10.15 -8.49 -14.20
CA VAL A 705 9.50 -7.26 -14.68
C VAL A 705 9.38 -7.33 -16.20
N ARG A 706 8.20 -6.99 -16.71
CA ARG A 706 7.85 -7.07 -18.14
C ARG A 706 7.59 -5.71 -18.78
N ALA A 707 6.99 -4.78 -18.04
CA ALA A 707 6.69 -3.43 -18.52
C ALA A 707 7.13 -2.37 -17.50
N ILE A 708 7.60 -1.23 -18.01
CA ILE A 708 7.88 -0.05 -17.22
C ILE A 708 7.42 1.17 -18.04
N ILE A 709 6.61 2.04 -17.44
CA ILE A 709 6.20 3.30 -18.08
C ILE A 709 6.30 4.45 -17.09
N ARG A 710 6.56 5.65 -17.61
CA ARG A 710 6.59 6.90 -16.83
C ARG A 710 5.18 7.48 -16.67
N GLN A 711 4.92 8.11 -15.54
CA GLN A 711 3.75 8.94 -15.30
C GLN A 711 4.11 10.43 -15.31
N SER A 712 3.12 11.30 -15.54
CA SER A 712 3.31 12.76 -15.60
C SER A 712 3.82 13.35 -14.28
N ASP A 713 3.52 12.72 -13.14
CA ASP A 713 4.02 13.10 -11.81
C ASP A 713 5.46 12.63 -11.54
N GLY A 714 6.12 12.04 -12.54
CA GLY A 714 7.49 11.54 -12.45
C GLY A 714 7.64 10.18 -11.77
N LYS A 715 6.56 9.56 -11.31
CA LYS A 715 6.60 8.16 -10.87
C LYS A 715 6.70 7.22 -12.08
N ILE A 716 7.03 5.96 -11.80
CA ILE A 716 6.93 4.89 -12.79
C ILE A 716 5.89 3.86 -12.37
N LEU A 717 5.22 3.29 -13.37
CA LEU A 717 4.46 2.06 -13.21
C LEU A 717 5.31 0.90 -13.70
N VAL A 718 5.31 -0.18 -12.92
CA VAL A 718 6.04 -1.41 -13.21
C VAL A 718 5.02 -2.54 -13.29
N GLY A 719 5.04 -3.29 -14.39
CA GLY A 719 4.22 -4.46 -14.64
C GLY A 719 5.07 -5.73 -14.76
N GLY A 720 4.61 -6.87 -14.27
CA GLY A 720 5.29 -8.14 -14.46
C GLY A 720 4.62 -9.32 -13.77
N ASP A 721 5.43 -10.33 -13.42
CA ASP A 721 5.01 -11.59 -12.79
C ASP A 721 5.22 -11.58 -11.27
N PHE A 722 5.61 -10.43 -10.72
CA PHE A 722 5.98 -10.30 -9.32
C PHE A 722 4.76 -10.26 -8.42
N THR A 723 4.94 -10.78 -7.22
CA THR A 723 3.97 -10.65 -6.13
C THR A 723 4.46 -9.68 -5.06
N ARG A 724 5.75 -9.32 -5.10
CA ARG A 724 6.39 -8.37 -4.19
C ARG A 724 7.46 -7.55 -4.90
N ILE A 725 7.54 -6.28 -4.54
CA ILE A 725 8.59 -5.35 -4.96
C ILE A 725 8.97 -4.44 -3.79
N ALA A 726 10.26 -4.18 -3.57
CA ALA A 726 10.74 -3.47 -2.37
C ALA A 726 10.24 -4.10 -1.06
N ASN A 727 10.15 -5.43 -1.04
CA ASN A 727 9.53 -6.22 0.03
C ASN A 727 8.04 -5.97 0.30
N VAL A 728 7.38 -5.09 -0.45
CA VAL A 728 5.96 -4.78 -0.35
C VAL A 728 5.17 -5.69 -1.29
N THR A 729 4.09 -6.31 -0.80
CA THR A 729 3.19 -7.12 -1.65
C THR A 729 2.47 -6.24 -2.66
N ARG A 730 2.75 -6.45 -3.95
CA ARG A 730 2.08 -5.82 -5.09
C ARG A 730 1.93 -6.89 -6.18
N LEU A 731 0.69 -7.22 -6.52
CA LEU A 731 0.41 -8.32 -7.44
C LEU A 731 0.40 -7.78 -8.87
N GLY A 732 1.42 -8.15 -9.63
CA GLY A 732 1.58 -7.88 -11.06
C GLY A 732 1.89 -6.43 -11.42
N VAL A 733 1.34 -5.44 -10.71
CA VAL A 733 1.57 -4.01 -10.98
C VAL A 733 1.90 -3.25 -9.70
N ALA A 734 2.91 -2.39 -9.77
CA ALA A 734 3.30 -1.46 -8.72
C ALA A 734 3.60 -0.09 -9.29
N ARG A 735 3.25 0.96 -8.53
CA ARG A 735 3.72 2.32 -8.77
C ARG A 735 4.91 2.57 -7.87
N LEU A 736 6.03 3.02 -8.44
CA LEU A 736 7.24 3.36 -7.70
C LEU A 736 7.53 4.84 -7.85
N THR A 737 7.94 5.46 -6.75
CA THR A 737 8.72 6.68 -6.86
C THR A 737 10.10 6.30 -7.36
N VAL A 738 10.62 6.99 -8.36
CA VAL A 738 12.01 6.87 -8.83
C VAL A 738 12.68 8.19 -8.52
N ALA A 739 13.24 8.34 -7.32
CA ALA A 739 14.12 9.47 -7.05
C ALA A 739 15.45 9.25 -7.82
N PRO A 740 16.10 10.27 -8.39
CA PRO A 740 16.27 11.53 -7.73
C PRO A 740 15.53 12.58 -8.53
N PHE A 741 14.40 13.07 -8.02
CA PHE A 741 14.35 14.51 -8.12
C PHE A 741 15.57 14.94 -7.30
N ARG A 742 16.59 15.53 -7.94
CA ARG A 742 17.33 16.58 -7.23
C ARG A 742 16.24 17.31 -6.46
N ASN A 743 16.44 17.58 -5.18
CA ASN A 743 15.83 18.79 -4.64
C ASN A 743 16.05 19.82 -5.73
N ILE A 744 15.02 20.31 -6.42
CA ILE A 744 15.18 21.30 -7.49
C ILE A 744 16.13 22.32 -6.88
N THR A 745 17.39 22.29 -7.29
CA THR A 745 18.40 23.06 -6.59
C THR A 745 18.07 24.46 -7.05
N PRO A 746 17.52 25.33 -6.19
CA PRO A 746 17.04 26.61 -6.69
C PRO A 746 18.23 27.28 -7.37
N PHE A 747 18.00 27.87 -8.55
CA PHE A 747 19.03 28.58 -9.32
C PHE A 747 20.06 27.68 -10.02
N ASP A 748 19.72 26.45 -10.41
CA ASP A 748 20.55 25.57 -11.28
C ASP A 748 20.22 25.86 -12.76
N PHE A 749 20.88 26.85 -13.37
CA PHE A 749 20.63 27.32 -14.73
C PHE A 749 21.43 26.56 -15.79
N ASP A 750 22.52 25.88 -15.42
CA ASP A 750 23.29 25.03 -16.34
C ASP A 750 22.88 23.55 -16.34
N GLY A 751 22.11 23.12 -15.34
CA GLY A 751 21.58 21.77 -15.20
C GLY A 751 22.56 20.79 -14.57
N ASP A 752 23.65 21.26 -13.95
CA ASP A 752 24.69 20.41 -13.35
C ASP A 752 24.33 19.89 -11.95
N GLY A 753 23.33 20.48 -11.30
CA GLY A 753 22.77 20.01 -10.03
C GLY A 753 23.13 20.80 -8.80
N ARG A 754 23.86 21.88 -9.00
CA ARG A 754 24.28 22.79 -7.96
C ARG A 754 23.65 24.15 -8.26
N ALA A 755 23.49 24.95 -7.21
CA ALA A 755 22.97 26.30 -7.38
C ALA A 755 24.06 27.16 -8.03
N ASP A 756 23.73 27.84 -9.11
CA ASP A 756 24.55 28.88 -9.72
C ASP A 756 24.42 30.17 -8.91
N LEU A 757 25.56 30.81 -8.63
CA LEU A 757 25.54 32.09 -7.96
C LEU A 757 24.99 33.15 -8.91
N THR A 758 23.81 33.66 -8.59
CA THR A 758 23.07 34.57 -9.47
C THR A 758 22.73 35.87 -8.76
N VAL A 759 23.03 37.00 -9.39
CA VAL A 759 22.72 38.34 -8.88
C VAL A 759 21.96 39.14 -9.93
N PHE A 760 20.75 39.58 -9.59
CA PHE A 760 20.03 40.58 -10.38
C PHE A 760 20.38 42.00 -9.92
N ARG A 761 20.76 42.85 -10.87
CA ARG A 761 20.99 44.27 -10.62
C ARG A 761 19.83 45.08 -11.21
N ALA A 762 18.88 45.43 -10.36
CA ALA A 762 17.67 46.16 -10.74
C ALA A 762 17.93 47.54 -11.36
N SER A 763 19.08 48.18 -11.07
CA SER A 763 19.43 49.49 -11.63
C SER A 763 19.75 49.46 -13.13
N ASN A 764 20.08 48.30 -13.70
CA ASN A 764 20.40 48.15 -15.11
C ASN A 764 19.76 46.95 -15.81
N GLY A 765 18.97 46.13 -15.08
CA GLY A 765 18.23 44.99 -15.62
C GLY A 765 19.11 43.79 -15.98
N PHE A 766 20.34 43.72 -15.46
CA PHE A 766 21.25 42.62 -15.72
C PHE A 766 21.18 41.54 -14.65
N TRP A 767 21.23 40.30 -15.13
CA TRP A 767 21.52 39.11 -14.37
C TRP A 767 22.99 38.76 -14.56
N TYR A 768 23.66 38.48 -13.46
CA TYR A 768 25.05 38.01 -13.43
C TYR A 768 25.06 36.62 -12.83
N GLN A 769 25.42 35.63 -13.65
CA GLN A 769 25.50 34.22 -13.25
C GLN A 769 26.96 33.76 -13.20
N LEU A 770 27.30 32.98 -12.19
CA LEU A 770 28.53 32.20 -12.12
C LEU A 770 28.14 30.72 -12.12
N LEU A 771 28.40 30.04 -13.24
CA LEU A 771 27.96 28.66 -13.48
C LEU A 771 28.76 27.65 -12.64
N SER A 772 28.09 26.77 -11.90
CA SER A 772 28.75 25.78 -11.04
C SER A 772 29.52 24.72 -11.82
N GLN A 773 29.14 24.43 -13.06
CA GLN A 773 29.77 23.38 -13.86
C GLN A 773 31.25 23.69 -14.15
N ASN A 774 31.59 24.96 -14.35
CA ASN A 774 32.91 25.36 -14.85
C ASN A 774 33.40 26.73 -14.34
N ASN A 775 32.69 27.37 -13.42
CA ASN A 775 32.95 28.73 -12.92
C ASN A 775 32.94 29.80 -14.02
N SER A 776 32.21 29.60 -15.13
CA SER A 776 32.07 30.63 -16.17
C SER A 776 31.14 31.73 -15.71
N PHE A 777 31.51 32.97 -16.01
CA PHE A 777 30.70 34.15 -15.72
C PHE A 777 29.87 34.56 -16.94
N VAL A 778 28.55 34.62 -16.78
CA VAL A 778 27.61 34.95 -17.84
C VAL A 778 26.74 36.14 -17.43
N PRO A 779 26.91 37.31 -18.07
CA PRO A 779 25.98 38.42 -17.95
C PRO A 779 24.90 38.36 -19.04
N PHE A 780 23.63 38.49 -18.66
CA PHE A 780 22.53 38.67 -19.62
C PHE A 780 21.51 39.68 -19.11
N LYS A 781 20.73 40.28 -20.02
CA LYS A 781 19.76 41.32 -19.69
C LYS A 781 18.34 40.78 -19.81
N PHE A 782 17.59 40.82 -18.71
CA PHE A 782 16.20 40.36 -18.64
C PHE A 782 15.48 41.00 -17.44
N GLY A 783 14.29 41.56 -17.63
CA GLY A 783 13.48 42.20 -16.58
C GLY A 783 13.67 43.73 -16.39
N GLN A 784 12.92 44.30 -15.44
CA GLN A 784 12.82 45.74 -15.11
C GLN A 784 12.99 46.04 -13.61
N SER A 785 13.05 47.34 -13.27
CA SER A 785 13.17 47.83 -11.90
C SER A 785 11.87 47.57 -11.12
N GLY A 786 11.80 46.41 -10.44
CA GLY A 786 10.63 45.95 -9.72
C GLY A 786 10.40 44.44 -9.79
N ASP A 787 11.04 43.77 -10.77
CA ASP A 787 10.89 42.32 -10.96
C ASP A 787 11.48 41.53 -9.79
N ARG A 788 10.82 40.42 -9.46
CA ARG A 788 11.23 39.49 -8.41
C ARG A 788 11.58 38.14 -9.03
N ILE A 789 12.55 37.47 -8.42
CA ILE A 789 12.98 36.14 -8.84
C ILE A 789 11.93 35.09 -8.47
N ALA A 790 11.63 34.19 -9.40
CA ALA A 790 10.75 33.03 -9.20
C ALA A 790 11.40 31.80 -9.89
N PRO A 791 12.52 31.30 -9.35
CA PRO A 791 13.30 30.21 -9.97
C PRO A 791 12.45 28.93 -9.96
N ALA A 792 12.14 28.40 -11.14
CA ALA A 792 11.50 27.11 -11.28
C ALA A 792 11.74 26.55 -12.68
N ASP A 793 11.86 25.23 -12.75
CA ASP A 793 11.88 24.48 -14.00
C ASP A 793 10.44 24.35 -14.54
N TYR A 794 10.03 25.30 -15.39
CA TYR A 794 8.66 25.38 -15.91
C TYR A 794 8.41 24.46 -17.12
N ASP A 795 9.46 23.97 -17.79
CA ASP A 795 9.37 23.12 -18.98
C ASP A 795 9.92 21.70 -18.79
N GLY A 796 10.51 21.41 -17.63
CA GLY A 796 10.96 20.09 -17.22
C GLY A 796 12.29 19.69 -17.85
N ASP A 797 13.10 20.64 -18.34
CA ASP A 797 14.38 20.39 -19.00
C ASP A 797 15.55 20.18 -18.02
N GLY A 798 15.29 20.35 -16.72
CA GLY A 798 16.27 20.20 -15.66
C GLY A 798 17.08 21.48 -15.35
N ARG A 799 16.66 22.64 -15.88
CA ARG A 799 17.21 23.98 -15.58
C ARG A 799 16.16 24.86 -14.93
N THR A 800 16.60 25.80 -14.08
CA THR A 800 15.73 26.61 -13.20
C THR A 800 15.47 28.04 -13.68
#